data_AF-A0A519WRP5-F1
#
_entry.id   AF-A0A519WRP5-F1
#
_cell.length_a   1.000
_cell.length_b   1.000
_cell.length_c   1.000
_cell.angle_alpha   90.00
_cell.angle_beta   90.00
_cell.angle_gamma   90.00
#
_symmetry.space_group_name_H-M   'P 1'
#
loop_
_entity.id
_entity.type
_entity.pdbx_description
1 polymer ?
#
loop_
_entity_poly.entity_id
_entity_poly.type
_entity_poly.pdbx_seq_one_letter_code
_entity_poly.pdbx_strand_id
1 'polypeptide(L)'
;NWALAVSSGSVTEKQTDFSAETFTFKFTNVSVNPTGTHNNFHYEGDSKAGILVTPGFAFADKKASDIELSPLKSITKIEFVHAATGGNRGYKILKKDADDTNWVELYALPANPANGQLVSVPVNGEDVAIKIQNRDPAQNAYLLSLKIFGNYTATGTQYALTTSVNTTNAGTITKSPNSSVYSAGTVVNLNATANFGFKFVKWVDASNGDATLSTLNPYDVTIDAVKDIKAVFEAVTTYSFNLQKAGSTWGEIQVTPAPVGGKYEAGTEVFLKVIPNPVTNFNYWEDSSTNTERSVLVNSDKTITATFDEIPFIVGWSFNDQNTRQNKVGDYYSETTNTGSISVHEPTGVKVNWQASSTGYTPSLPNLRLWTSAASFNSGTPRYLQAELATTGYKNIRVKALVAGNYQGYAVYKLQYSLDNATFSDVSGATANIKSATHPAPVYKNEWTELSGTLPVDAEGQSRVYLRWVADLSSEKLDTNTGAPNTDVEGTAFTNVYIYADKEIVNDNDAPALIAVIPADASNTATINGSIVLTFNERVKSGSGNSMLGASLLTGVYGTKTATFPYEKLAYNTNYTFTVPAGAITDMSGNPYPGLTVSFKTAQRIEPVKKVFDAVVATDGSGDYTSVIAAISAAPSNRQLPWVIFIKNGIYTGHHEIPQTKPFIHLIGQSRDGVIIKDNLTADNGAVAVRSTMVVQSTDCYFENFIIENSHGYLQQTGPMAEALYTNNDKFAMKNVYLRSFQDTYLTSGRNMTDRHYILGSRIEGSVDFIYGSGDVFFDKDTLTITRAGSY
;
A
#
# COMPACT_ATOMS: atom_id res chain seq x y z
N ASN A 1 22.64 -12.05 9.76
CA ASN A 1 21.41 -12.02 8.92
C ASN A 1 20.80 -13.40 8.80
N TRP A 2 19.53 -13.52 9.17
CA TRP A 2 18.70 -14.68 8.85
C TRP A 2 18.51 -14.66 7.32
N ALA A 3 19.19 -15.52 6.57
CA ALA A 3 19.15 -15.46 5.10
C ALA A 3 18.16 -16.45 4.47
N LEU A 4 17.48 -17.27 5.28
CA LEU A 4 16.59 -18.35 4.82
C LEU A 4 15.36 -18.40 5.72
N ALA A 5 14.18 -18.55 5.11
CA ALA A 5 12.98 -18.96 5.84
C ALA A 5 13.14 -20.42 6.23
N VAL A 6 13.03 -20.73 7.52
CA VAL A 6 13.18 -22.10 8.04
C VAL A 6 11.91 -22.52 8.77
N SER A 7 11.46 -23.75 8.49
CA SER A 7 10.35 -24.41 9.18
C SER A 7 10.84 -25.16 10.43
N SER A 8 9.92 -25.42 11.37
CA SER A 8 10.17 -26.25 12.56
C SER A 8 10.84 -27.58 12.20
N GLY A 9 11.86 -27.99 12.95
CA GLY A 9 12.63 -29.23 12.75
C GLY A 9 13.89 -29.09 11.87
N SER A 10 14.15 -27.91 11.30
CA SER A 10 15.34 -27.66 10.49
C SER A 10 16.60 -27.46 11.33
N VAL A 11 17.73 -27.97 10.83
CA VAL A 11 19.07 -27.67 11.33
C VAL A 11 19.79 -26.85 10.27
N THR A 12 20.29 -25.67 10.64
CA THR A 12 21.01 -24.76 9.74
C THR A 12 22.42 -24.59 10.23
N GLU A 13 23.39 -24.84 9.35
CA GLU A 13 24.81 -24.60 9.62
C GLU A 13 25.18 -23.13 9.37
N LYS A 14 26.05 -22.59 10.22
CA LYS A 14 26.63 -21.24 10.13
C LYS A 14 28.11 -21.28 10.51
N GLN A 15 28.85 -20.30 10.05
CA GLN A 15 30.22 -20.06 10.48
C GLN A 15 30.31 -18.72 11.20
N THR A 16 31.19 -18.62 12.19
CA THR A 16 31.54 -17.33 12.79
C THR A 16 32.33 -16.47 11.82
N ASP A 17 32.16 -15.16 11.97
CA ASP A 17 32.71 -14.14 11.10
C ASP A 17 34.25 -14.08 11.06
N PHE A 18 34.95 -14.50 12.14
CA PHE A 18 36.40 -14.38 12.26
C PHE A 18 37.13 -15.71 12.48
N SER A 19 36.65 -16.57 13.40
CA SER A 19 37.25 -17.90 13.62
C SER A 19 36.92 -18.90 12.52
N ALA A 20 35.94 -18.60 11.65
CA ALA A 20 35.35 -19.52 10.68
C ALA A 20 34.92 -20.86 11.33
N GLU A 21 34.64 -20.85 12.63
CA GLU A 21 34.20 -22.04 13.33
C GLU A 21 32.77 -22.35 12.90
N THR A 22 32.53 -23.61 12.56
CA THR A 22 31.20 -24.06 12.18
C THR A 22 30.37 -24.34 13.42
N PHE A 23 29.14 -23.83 13.43
CA PHE A 23 28.12 -24.12 14.44
C PHE A 23 26.74 -24.26 13.77
N THR A 24 25.77 -24.79 14.50
CA THR A 24 24.43 -25.08 13.97
C THR A 24 23.35 -24.40 14.80
N PHE A 25 22.26 -24.03 14.14
CA PHE A 25 20.98 -23.68 14.75
C PHE A 25 19.98 -24.81 14.50
N LYS A 26 19.26 -25.22 15.55
CA LYS A 26 18.13 -26.14 15.45
C LYS A 26 16.86 -25.44 15.94
N PHE A 27 15.83 -25.42 15.10
CA PHE A 27 14.58 -24.72 15.39
C PHE A 27 13.48 -25.69 15.78
N THR A 28 12.86 -25.48 16.93
CA THR A 28 11.69 -26.23 17.40
C THR A 28 10.51 -25.28 17.53
N ASN A 29 9.49 -25.42 16.67
CA ASN A 29 8.27 -24.58 16.65
C ASN A 29 8.54 -23.06 16.52
N VAL A 30 9.70 -22.71 15.95
CA VAL A 30 10.08 -21.34 15.61
C VAL A 30 10.09 -21.22 14.09
N SER A 31 9.50 -20.15 13.58
CA SER A 31 9.60 -19.75 12.17
C SER A 31 10.51 -18.53 12.06
N VAL A 32 11.28 -18.45 10.99
CA VAL A 32 12.15 -17.30 10.72
C VAL A 32 11.64 -16.62 9.47
N ASN A 33 11.31 -15.34 9.59
CA ASN A 33 11.01 -14.50 8.45
C ASN A 33 12.20 -13.56 8.22
N PRO A 34 13.03 -13.76 7.19
CA PRO A 34 14.27 -13.00 6.99
C PRO A 34 14.05 -11.57 6.49
N THR A 35 12.90 -11.29 5.87
CA THR A 35 12.54 -9.97 5.31
C THR A 35 11.31 -9.36 5.98
N GLY A 36 10.72 -10.08 6.95
CA GLY A 36 9.50 -9.72 7.62
C GLY A 36 9.59 -8.39 8.36
N THR A 37 8.52 -7.61 8.24
CA THR A 37 8.35 -6.32 8.90
C THR A 37 7.18 -6.41 9.89
N HIS A 38 7.24 -5.68 11.01
CA HIS A 38 6.14 -5.69 11.98
C HIS A 38 5.87 -4.28 12.52
N ASN A 39 4.64 -3.79 12.35
CA ASN A 39 4.27 -2.39 12.60
C ASN A 39 4.40 -1.95 14.06
N ASN A 40 4.43 -2.88 15.02
CA ASN A 40 4.55 -2.57 16.45
C ASN A 40 6.00 -2.61 16.98
N PHE A 41 7.00 -2.93 16.16
CA PHE A 41 8.39 -3.05 16.62
C PHE A 41 9.21 -1.84 16.16
N HIS A 42 9.76 -1.10 17.13
CA HIS A 42 10.45 0.17 16.96
C HIS A 42 11.75 0.16 17.79
N TYR A 43 12.87 -0.34 17.24
CA TYR A 43 14.17 -0.32 17.92
C TYR A 43 15.16 0.70 17.34
N GLU A 44 15.20 1.93 17.88
CA GLU A 44 15.97 3.11 17.38
C GLU A 44 17.50 2.98 17.30
N GLY A 45 18.10 1.89 17.76
CA GLY A 45 19.55 1.81 17.95
C GLY A 45 20.44 1.82 16.69
N ASP A 46 19.88 1.98 15.48
CA ASP A 46 20.69 2.13 14.25
C ASP A 46 20.03 2.89 13.08
N SER A 47 19.03 3.76 13.29
CA SER A 47 18.58 4.66 12.19
C SER A 47 18.00 5.99 12.67
N LYS A 48 18.47 7.07 12.03
CA LYS A 48 17.91 8.42 12.13
C LYS A 48 16.50 8.44 11.52
N ALA A 49 15.56 9.12 12.19
CA ALA A 49 14.23 9.56 11.70
C ALA A 49 12.99 8.68 11.98
N GLY A 50 12.95 7.87 13.04
CA GLY A 50 11.69 7.35 13.59
C GLY A 50 10.89 6.40 12.67
N ILE A 51 11.45 5.95 11.56
CA ILE A 51 10.95 4.81 10.78
C ILE A 51 11.87 3.64 11.08
N LEU A 52 11.31 2.62 11.73
CA LEU A 52 12.03 1.48 12.23
C LEU A 52 11.50 0.19 11.67
N VAL A 53 12.28 -0.40 10.77
CA VAL A 53 12.16 -1.81 10.46
C VAL A 53 13.56 -2.37 10.25
N THR A 54 14.04 -3.19 11.18
CA THR A 54 15.10 -4.13 10.82
C THR A 54 14.41 -5.24 10.01
N PRO A 55 14.80 -5.51 8.75
CA PRO A 55 14.20 -6.61 8.02
C PRO A 55 14.54 -7.93 8.74
N GLY A 56 13.50 -8.61 9.22
CA GLY A 56 13.53 -10.00 9.66
C GLY A 56 13.44 -10.27 11.17
N PHE A 57 12.70 -11.32 11.51
CA PHE A 57 12.47 -11.78 12.89
C PHE A 57 12.33 -13.31 12.97
N ALA A 58 12.71 -13.88 14.12
CA ALA A 58 12.32 -15.23 14.53
C ALA A 58 11.05 -15.15 15.39
N PHE A 59 10.05 -15.97 15.07
CA PHE A 59 8.74 -16.00 15.71
C PHE A 59 8.46 -17.38 16.30
N ALA A 60 8.20 -17.41 17.60
CA ALA A 60 7.66 -18.58 18.30
C ALA A 60 6.13 -18.50 18.36
N ASP A 61 5.49 -19.60 17.96
CA ASP A 61 4.07 -19.82 18.17
C ASP A 61 3.73 -20.01 19.66
N LYS A 62 2.42 -19.99 19.98
CA LYS A 62 1.86 -20.35 21.30
C LYS A 62 1.97 -21.86 21.59
N LYS A 63 3.20 -22.36 21.68
CA LYS A 63 3.56 -23.71 22.13
C LYS A 63 5.02 -23.73 22.59
N ALA A 64 5.45 -24.83 23.19
CA ALA A 64 6.85 -25.02 23.58
C ALA A 64 7.75 -24.91 22.34
N SER A 65 8.64 -23.92 22.35
CA SER A 65 9.44 -23.53 21.20
C SER A 65 10.84 -23.12 21.64
N ASP A 66 11.86 -23.51 20.89
CA ASP A 66 13.24 -23.12 21.15
C ASP A 66 14.09 -23.04 19.88
N ILE A 67 15.22 -22.33 20.02
CA ILE A 67 16.32 -22.29 19.08
C ILE A 67 17.55 -22.78 19.83
N GLU A 68 18.09 -23.94 19.44
CA GLU A 68 19.30 -24.51 20.04
C GLU A 68 20.50 -24.24 19.15
N LEU A 69 21.58 -23.73 19.73
CA LEU A 69 22.88 -23.57 19.08
C LEU A 69 23.81 -24.67 19.56
N SER A 70 24.55 -25.30 18.64
CA SER A 70 25.64 -26.21 19.02
C SER A 70 26.73 -25.47 19.82
N PRO A 71 27.58 -26.19 20.57
CA PRO A 71 28.66 -25.59 21.33
C PRO A 71 29.53 -24.66 20.49
N LEU A 72 29.76 -23.45 21.00
CA LEU A 72 30.67 -22.45 20.45
C LEU A 72 31.99 -22.47 21.22
N LYS A 73 33.14 -22.47 20.53
CA LYS A 73 34.46 -22.56 21.16
C LYS A 73 34.76 -21.37 22.06
N SER A 74 34.27 -20.19 21.70
CA SER A 74 34.30 -19.01 22.56
C SER A 74 33.02 -18.20 22.43
N ILE A 75 32.36 -17.92 23.55
CA ILE A 75 31.22 -17.01 23.60
C ILE A 75 31.32 -16.10 24.81
N THR A 76 31.32 -14.79 24.58
CA THR A 76 31.36 -13.77 25.63
C THR A 76 29.98 -13.24 25.95
N LYS A 77 29.16 -12.97 24.92
CA LYS A 77 27.79 -12.47 25.10
C LYS A 77 26.90 -12.76 23.88
N ILE A 78 25.60 -12.61 24.09
CA ILE A 78 24.58 -12.60 23.05
C ILE A 78 23.84 -11.27 23.12
N GLU A 79 23.64 -10.64 21.98
CA GLU A 79 22.75 -9.48 21.86
C GLU A 79 21.60 -9.78 20.92
N PHE A 80 20.42 -9.28 21.25
CA PHE A 80 19.25 -9.35 20.38
C PHE A 80 18.26 -8.26 20.74
N VAL A 81 17.42 -7.87 19.79
CA VAL A 81 16.29 -6.98 20.06
C VAL A 81 15.12 -7.83 20.51
N HIS A 82 14.74 -7.63 21.77
CA HIS A 82 13.67 -8.35 22.45
C HIS A 82 12.36 -7.57 22.30
N ALA A 83 11.40 -8.14 21.57
CA ALA A 83 10.11 -7.49 21.27
C ALA A 83 8.92 -8.43 21.48
N ALA A 84 7.73 -7.84 21.65
CA ALA A 84 6.49 -8.56 21.90
C ALA A 84 5.25 -7.78 21.45
N THR A 85 4.19 -8.48 21.11
CA THR A 85 2.87 -7.87 20.79
C THR A 85 1.99 -7.68 22.04
N GLY A 86 2.53 -7.77 23.25
CA GLY A 86 1.78 -7.64 24.50
C GLY A 86 2.65 -7.86 25.76
N GLY A 87 2.10 -7.54 26.94
CA GLY A 87 2.79 -7.70 28.23
C GLY A 87 3.09 -9.17 28.59
N ASN A 88 4.18 -9.40 29.32
CA ASN A 88 4.66 -10.71 29.80
C ASN A 88 5.21 -11.71 28.76
N ARG A 89 5.24 -11.35 27.46
CA ARG A 89 5.75 -12.23 26.39
C ARG A 89 7.26 -12.07 26.19
N GLY A 90 7.92 -13.07 25.61
CA GLY A 90 9.34 -12.98 25.26
C GLY A 90 10.08 -14.30 25.18
N TYR A 91 11.38 -14.21 24.87
CA TYR A 91 12.33 -15.31 24.93
C TYR A 91 13.14 -15.25 26.23
N LYS A 92 13.59 -16.43 26.66
CA LYS A 92 14.61 -16.61 27.69
C LYS A 92 15.85 -17.28 27.10
N ILE A 93 17.01 -16.95 27.65
CA ILE A 93 18.31 -17.48 27.21
C ILE A 93 18.81 -18.45 28.27
N LEU A 94 19.20 -19.64 27.82
CA LEU A 94 19.87 -20.65 28.63
C LEU A 94 21.21 -21.01 28.00
N LYS A 95 22.15 -21.45 28.83
CA LYS A 95 23.42 -22.03 28.42
C LYS A 95 23.57 -23.46 28.91
N LYS A 96 24.48 -24.20 28.30
CA LYS A 96 24.94 -25.50 28.76
C LYS A 96 26.43 -25.61 28.48
N ASP A 97 27.23 -25.62 29.54
CA ASP A 97 28.68 -25.83 29.44
C ASP A 97 28.97 -27.31 29.13
N ALA A 98 30.19 -27.64 28.70
CA ALA A 98 30.55 -29.00 28.26
C ALA A 98 30.28 -30.09 29.32
N ASP A 99 30.51 -29.75 30.61
CA ASP A 99 30.34 -30.67 31.74
C ASP A 99 28.93 -30.62 32.36
N ASP A 100 28.06 -29.71 31.89
CA ASP A 100 26.73 -29.54 32.46
C ASP A 100 25.80 -30.69 32.05
N THR A 101 25.04 -31.21 33.01
CA THR A 101 23.97 -32.18 32.73
C THR A 101 22.66 -31.47 32.31
N ASN A 102 22.42 -30.26 32.82
CA ASN A 102 21.19 -29.49 32.66
C ASN A 102 21.44 -28.11 32.04
N TRP A 103 20.40 -27.50 31.44
CA TRP A 103 20.46 -26.12 30.96
C TRP A 103 20.38 -25.13 32.13
N VAL A 104 21.24 -24.11 32.12
CA VAL A 104 21.30 -23.03 33.11
C VAL A 104 20.71 -21.76 32.51
N GLU A 105 19.72 -21.15 33.16
CA GLU A 105 19.08 -19.91 32.71
C GLU A 105 19.97 -18.69 32.96
N LEU A 106 20.17 -17.87 31.92
CA LEU A 106 20.94 -16.62 31.98
C LEU A 106 20.06 -15.37 31.94
N TYR A 107 18.90 -15.45 31.29
CA TYR A 107 17.98 -14.33 31.12
C TYR A 107 16.55 -14.82 30.90
N ALA A 108 15.54 -14.28 31.61
CA ALA A 108 14.14 -14.67 31.45
C ALA A 108 13.13 -13.55 31.72
N LEU A 109 13.52 -12.29 31.53
CA LEU A 109 12.60 -11.16 31.69
C LEU A 109 11.68 -11.03 30.47
N PRO A 110 10.44 -10.54 30.62
CA PRO A 110 9.60 -10.19 29.48
C PRO A 110 10.21 -9.07 28.64
N ALA A 111 9.83 -9.02 27.35
CA ALA A 111 10.15 -7.90 26.48
C ALA A 111 9.54 -6.61 27.02
N ASN A 112 10.38 -5.66 27.43
CA ASN A 112 9.96 -4.38 27.96
C ASN A 112 10.97 -3.27 27.62
N PRO A 113 10.60 -2.25 26.82
CA PRO A 113 9.28 -2.05 26.24
C PRO A 113 8.92 -3.10 25.18
N ALA A 114 7.62 -3.39 25.05
CA ALA A 114 7.13 -4.44 24.15
C ALA A 114 7.43 -4.14 22.67
N ASN A 115 7.56 -2.86 22.31
CA ASN A 115 7.95 -2.45 20.96
C ASN A 115 9.42 -2.72 20.61
N GLY A 116 10.24 -3.24 21.52
CA GLY A 116 11.59 -3.69 21.19
C GLY A 116 12.68 -2.98 21.97
N GLN A 117 13.53 -3.75 22.63
CA GLN A 117 14.73 -3.25 23.30
C GLN A 117 15.93 -4.15 22.99
N LEU A 118 17.10 -3.57 22.76
CA LEU A 118 18.34 -4.35 22.73
C LEU A 118 18.63 -4.91 24.12
N VAL A 119 18.74 -6.23 24.19
CA VAL A 119 19.15 -6.99 25.35
C VAL A 119 20.53 -7.55 25.07
N SER A 120 21.44 -7.39 26.03
CA SER A 120 22.77 -8.00 26.03
C SER A 120 22.87 -8.96 27.19
N VAL A 121 23.04 -10.26 26.91
CA VAL A 121 23.17 -11.32 27.91
C VAL A 121 24.63 -11.79 27.93
N PRO A 122 25.37 -11.57 29.05
CA PRO A 122 26.71 -12.12 29.19
C PRO A 122 26.65 -13.65 29.32
N VAL A 123 27.58 -14.33 28.65
CA VAL A 123 27.73 -15.80 28.69
C VAL A 123 29.10 -16.18 29.25
N ASN A 124 30.17 -15.60 28.71
CA ASN A 124 31.59 -15.78 29.11
C ASN A 124 31.99 -17.24 29.36
N GLY A 125 32.09 -18.03 28.29
CA GLY A 125 32.53 -19.42 28.38
C GLY A 125 33.16 -19.97 27.10
N GLU A 126 33.69 -21.18 27.22
CA GLU A 126 34.29 -21.98 26.15
C GLU A 126 33.49 -23.28 26.00
N ASP A 127 33.32 -23.73 24.75
CA ASP A 127 32.53 -24.93 24.41
C ASP A 127 31.10 -24.91 25.00
N VAL A 128 30.41 -23.77 24.86
CA VAL A 128 29.09 -23.53 25.44
C VAL A 128 28.00 -23.65 24.38
N ALA A 129 26.99 -24.49 24.62
CA ALA A 129 25.76 -24.51 23.85
C ALA A 129 24.76 -23.48 24.37
N ILE A 130 23.93 -22.93 23.48
CA ILE A 130 22.93 -21.90 23.83
C ILE A 130 21.54 -22.36 23.44
N LYS A 131 20.56 -22.07 24.29
CA LYS A 131 19.14 -22.26 23.99
C LYS A 131 18.40 -20.95 24.17
N ILE A 132 17.72 -20.52 23.11
CA ILE A 132 16.79 -19.40 23.12
C ILE A 132 15.38 -19.99 23.15
N GLN A 133 14.74 -19.98 24.32
CA GLN A 133 13.47 -20.66 24.55
C GLN A 133 12.32 -19.67 24.72
N ASN A 134 11.14 -19.99 24.17
CA ASN A 134 9.93 -19.23 24.46
C ASN A 134 9.66 -19.28 25.97
N ARG A 135 9.57 -18.10 26.61
CA ARG A 135 9.41 -17.99 28.06
C ARG A 135 8.07 -18.54 28.54
N ASP A 136 7.02 -18.35 27.75
CA ASP A 136 5.66 -18.81 28.05
C ASP A 136 5.05 -19.49 26.81
N PRO A 137 4.93 -20.83 26.80
CA PRO A 137 4.30 -21.58 25.72
C PRO A 137 2.86 -21.16 25.41
N ALA A 138 2.14 -20.48 26.30
CA ALA A 138 0.80 -19.97 25.99
C ALA A 138 0.81 -18.66 25.18
N GLN A 139 1.99 -18.05 25.00
CA GLN A 139 2.17 -16.76 24.34
C GLN A 139 3.12 -16.89 23.14
N ASN A 140 3.03 -15.93 22.22
CA ASN A 140 3.97 -15.79 21.12
C ASN A 140 5.19 -14.95 21.55
N ALA A 141 6.35 -15.17 20.92
CA ALA A 141 7.57 -14.40 21.17
C ALA A 141 8.27 -14.02 19.87
N TYR A 142 8.96 -12.86 19.88
CA TYR A 142 9.71 -12.35 18.74
C TYR A 142 11.16 -12.04 19.14
N LEU A 143 12.09 -12.40 18.26
CA LEU A 143 13.51 -12.15 18.40
C LEU A 143 14.05 -11.55 17.10
N LEU A 144 14.66 -10.37 17.20
CA LEU A 144 15.21 -9.64 16.07
C LEU A 144 16.71 -9.40 16.27
N SER A 145 17.45 -9.19 15.19
CA SER A 145 18.85 -8.73 15.23
C SER A 145 19.78 -9.52 16.17
N LEU A 146 19.71 -10.85 16.13
CA LEU A 146 20.58 -11.72 16.93
C LEU A 146 22.05 -11.54 16.53
N LYS A 147 22.89 -11.24 17.52
CA LYS A 147 24.35 -11.12 17.42
C LYS A 147 24.98 -12.00 18.50
N ILE A 148 26.02 -12.72 18.13
CA ILE A 148 26.76 -13.62 19.01
C ILE A 148 28.21 -13.17 19.01
N PHE A 149 28.79 -13.01 20.20
CA PHE A 149 30.14 -12.49 20.37
C PHE A 149 31.01 -13.54 21.04
N GLY A 150 32.26 -13.66 20.60
CA GLY A 150 33.27 -14.54 21.16
C GLY A 150 34.63 -13.84 21.16
N ASN A 151 35.59 -14.38 21.91
CA ASN A 151 36.97 -13.94 21.81
C ASN A 151 37.62 -14.64 20.63
N TYR A 152 38.33 -13.87 19.81
CA TYR A 152 39.12 -14.40 18.71
C TYR A 152 40.51 -13.77 18.76
N THR A 153 41.53 -14.62 18.79
CA THR A 153 42.93 -14.20 18.65
C THR A 153 43.37 -14.50 17.23
N ALA A 154 43.52 -13.45 16.42
CA ALA A 154 44.00 -13.63 15.06
C ALA A 154 45.45 -14.13 15.05
N THR A 155 45.72 -15.16 14.25
CA THR A 155 47.06 -15.69 13.99
C THR A 155 47.55 -15.16 12.64
N GLY A 156 48.64 -14.37 12.64
CA GLY A 156 49.25 -13.82 11.42
C GLY A 156 49.13 -12.30 11.25
N THR A 157 49.52 -11.80 10.08
CA THR A 157 49.51 -10.37 9.74
C THR A 157 48.08 -9.84 9.68
N GLN A 158 47.84 -8.70 10.32
CA GLN A 158 46.55 -8.01 10.29
C GLN A 158 46.67 -6.64 9.64
N TYR A 159 45.59 -6.19 9.01
CA TYR A 159 45.50 -4.87 8.42
C TYR A 159 44.23 -4.15 8.84
N ALA A 160 44.31 -2.84 8.97
CA ALA A 160 43.16 -1.99 9.24
C ALA A 160 42.35 -1.74 7.96
N LEU A 161 41.03 -1.69 8.10
CA LEU A 161 40.12 -1.21 7.08
C LEU A 161 39.35 -0.01 7.64
N THR A 162 39.61 1.15 7.04
CA THR A 162 38.88 2.39 7.33
C THR A 162 37.85 2.63 6.23
N THR A 163 36.68 3.13 6.61
CA THR A 163 35.61 3.44 5.66
C THR A 163 35.08 4.84 5.88
N SER A 164 34.88 5.60 4.80
CA SER A 164 34.37 6.97 4.86
C SER A 164 33.37 7.26 3.74
N VAL A 165 32.61 8.35 3.85
CA VAL A 165 31.74 8.85 2.79
C VAL A 165 32.30 10.17 2.25
N ASN A 166 32.20 10.42 0.95
CA ASN A 166 32.75 11.63 0.32
C ASN A 166 32.08 12.93 0.78
N THR A 167 30.81 12.86 1.21
CA THR A 167 30.04 14.01 1.70
C THR A 167 29.33 13.63 3.00
N THR A 168 29.47 14.44 4.04
CA THR A 168 28.82 14.21 5.34
C THR A 168 27.29 14.10 5.15
N ASN A 169 26.68 13.08 5.74
CA ASN A 169 25.25 12.76 5.61
C ASN A 169 24.78 12.37 4.19
N ALA A 170 25.66 12.11 3.22
CA ALA A 170 25.20 11.61 1.91
C ALA A 170 24.74 10.14 1.96
N GLY A 171 25.18 9.39 2.96
CA GLY A 171 24.80 8.01 3.16
C GLY A 171 25.52 7.37 4.34
N THR A 172 25.39 6.05 4.47
CA THR A 172 26.06 5.21 5.46
C THR A 172 26.77 4.04 4.78
N ILE A 173 27.73 3.44 5.48
CA ILE A 173 28.43 2.23 5.06
C ILE A 173 28.27 1.19 6.15
N THR A 174 27.94 -0.03 5.76
CA THR A 174 27.97 -1.21 6.64
C THR A 174 29.07 -2.17 6.17
N LYS A 175 29.69 -2.85 7.13
CA LYS A 175 30.77 -3.81 6.92
C LYS A 175 30.33 -5.18 7.43
N SER A 176 30.55 -6.22 6.65
CA SER A 176 30.32 -7.60 7.08
C SER A 176 31.49 -8.48 6.63
N PRO A 177 32.30 -9.03 7.55
CA PRO A 177 32.20 -8.89 9.00
C PRO A 177 32.63 -7.50 9.51
N ASN A 178 32.07 -7.03 10.62
CA ASN A 178 32.34 -5.71 11.17
C ASN A 178 33.51 -5.72 12.17
N SER A 179 34.67 -5.18 11.79
CA SER A 179 35.85 -5.00 12.65
C SER A 179 36.60 -3.71 12.27
N SER A 180 37.51 -3.29 13.13
CA SER A 180 38.52 -2.26 12.82
C SER A 180 39.80 -2.86 12.20
N VAL A 181 40.06 -4.15 12.42
CA VAL A 181 41.23 -4.90 11.91
C VAL A 181 40.84 -6.28 11.43
N TYR A 182 41.53 -6.77 10.40
CA TYR A 182 41.24 -8.04 9.73
C TYR A 182 42.53 -8.79 9.44
N SER A 183 42.49 -10.13 9.48
CA SER A 183 43.60 -10.97 9.03
C SER A 183 43.84 -10.79 7.53
N ALA A 184 45.10 -10.91 7.11
CA ALA A 184 45.45 -10.88 5.69
C ALA A 184 44.67 -11.96 4.91
N GLY A 185 44.01 -11.56 3.82
CA GLY A 185 43.17 -12.41 2.97
C GLY A 185 41.69 -12.42 3.33
N THR A 186 41.25 -11.81 4.45
CA THR A 186 39.81 -11.75 4.79
C THR A 186 39.04 -10.98 3.73
N VAL A 187 37.90 -11.51 3.28
CA VAL A 187 36.96 -10.80 2.40
C VAL A 187 35.92 -10.09 3.24
N VAL A 188 35.77 -8.78 3.05
CA VAL A 188 34.78 -7.94 3.74
C VAL A 188 33.78 -7.41 2.73
N ASN A 189 32.50 -7.67 2.96
CA ASN A 189 31.40 -7.11 2.18
C ASN A 189 31.09 -5.69 2.68
N LEU A 190 31.18 -4.72 1.78
CA LEU A 190 30.83 -3.32 2.02
C LEU A 190 29.51 -2.99 1.33
N ASN A 191 28.57 -2.42 2.07
CA ASN A 191 27.30 -1.97 1.52
C ASN A 191 27.06 -0.50 1.87
N ALA A 192 26.81 0.31 0.84
CA ALA A 192 26.53 1.73 0.94
C ALA A 192 25.02 1.99 0.82
N THR A 193 24.45 2.74 1.77
CA THR A 193 23.05 3.18 1.71
C THR A 193 23.03 4.69 1.54
N ALA A 194 22.42 5.19 0.45
CA ALA A 194 22.28 6.62 0.22
C ALA A 194 21.16 7.23 1.08
N ASN A 195 21.38 8.44 1.57
CA ASN A 195 20.31 9.24 2.17
C ASN A 195 19.53 9.97 1.07
N PHE A 196 18.28 10.37 1.38
CA PHE A 196 17.45 11.15 0.46
C PHE A 196 18.19 12.39 -0.08
N GLY A 197 18.08 12.61 -1.38
CA GLY A 197 18.82 13.66 -2.10
C GLY A 197 20.21 13.22 -2.53
N PHE A 198 20.56 11.95 -2.42
CA PHE A 198 21.85 11.39 -2.84
C PHE A 198 21.69 10.02 -3.50
N LYS A 199 22.63 9.69 -4.37
CA LYS A 199 22.77 8.35 -4.97
C LYS A 199 24.19 7.84 -4.79
N PHE A 200 24.35 6.55 -4.53
CA PHE A 200 25.67 5.92 -4.56
C PHE A 200 26.18 5.83 -6.01
N VAL A 201 27.47 6.08 -6.21
CA VAL A 201 28.12 6.05 -7.52
C VAL A 201 29.16 4.94 -7.60
N LYS A 202 30.11 4.94 -6.65
CA LYS A 202 31.25 4.01 -6.66
C LYS A 202 32.00 3.98 -5.33
N TRP A 203 32.82 2.95 -5.16
CA TRP A 203 33.85 2.83 -4.13
C TRP A 203 35.19 3.30 -4.68
N VAL A 204 35.95 4.04 -3.89
CA VAL A 204 37.30 4.51 -4.24
C VAL A 204 38.29 4.24 -3.13
N ASP A 205 39.56 4.14 -3.49
CA ASP A 205 40.69 4.08 -2.56
C ASP A 205 41.08 5.50 -2.14
N ALA A 206 40.71 5.88 -0.92
CA ALA A 206 40.98 7.20 -0.37
C ALA A 206 42.48 7.44 -0.10
N SER A 207 43.27 6.37 0.03
CA SER A 207 44.73 6.46 0.22
C SER A 207 45.50 6.66 -1.09
N ASN A 208 44.87 6.39 -2.23
CA ASN A 208 45.48 6.46 -3.55
C ASN A 208 44.72 7.41 -4.49
N GLY A 209 44.51 8.65 -4.04
CA GLY A 209 43.95 9.72 -4.87
C GLY A 209 42.55 9.43 -5.41
N ASP A 210 41.72 8.69 -4.67
CA ASP A 210 40.37 8.28 -5.07
C ASP A 210 40.31 7.41 -6.34
N ALA A 211 41.33 6.57 -6.55
CA ALA A 211 41.32 5.55 -7.58
C ALA A 211 40.06 4.67 -7.45
N THR A 212 39.37 4.41 -8.57
CA THR A 212 38.11 3.65 -8.54
C THR A 212 38.37 2.18 -8.25
N LEU A 213 37.71 1.65 -7.22
CA LEU A 213 37.80 0.25 -6.81
C LEU A 213 36.66 -0.59 -7.39
N SER A 214 35.43 -0.09 -7.31
CA SER A 214 34.24 -0.81 -7.76
C SER A 214 33.07 0.13 -7.97
N THR A 215 32.24 -0.12 -8.99
CA THR A 215 30.93 0.53 -9.16
C THR A 215 29.78 -0.34 -8.64
N LEU A 216 30.08 -1.55 -8.15
CA LEU A 216 29.10 -2.45 -7.57
C LEU A 216 28.80 -2.05 -6.11
N ASN A 217 27.55 -2.22 -5.72
CA ASN A 217 27.10 -2.09 -4.34
C ASN A 217 26.08 -3.20 -4.07
N PRO A 218 26.38 -4.15 -3.18
CA PRO A 218 27.56 -4.23 -2.31
C PRO A 218 28.88 -4.52 -3.04
N TYR A 219 30.02 -4.30 -2.35
CA TYR A 219 31.38 -4.53 -2.83
C TYR A 219 32.17 -5.43 -1.87
N ASP A 220 32.63 -6.58 -2.36
CA ASP A 220 33.52 -7.48 -1.62
C ASP A 220 34.98 -7.04 -1.78
N VAL A 221 35.64 -6.73 -0.66
CA VAL A 221 37.05 -6.35 -0.64
C VAL A 221 37.90 -7.38 0.11
N THR A 222 38.95 -7.89 -0.53
CA THR A 222 39.97 -8.72 0.12
C THR A 222 40.99 -7.85 0.85
N ILE A 223 41.18 -8.06 2.15
CA ILE A 223 42.11 -7.29 2.97
C ILE A 223 43.52 -7.90 2.91
N ASP A 224 44.36 -7.38 2.03
CA ASP A 224 45.74 -7.82 1.78
C ASP A 224 46.81 -6.79 2.21
N ALA A 225 46.38 -5.58 2.54
CA ALA A 225 47.16 -4.48 3.09
C ALA A 225 46.22 -3.55 3.90
N VAL A 226 46.77 -2.51 4.52
CA VAL A 226 45.93 -1.43 5.09
C VAL A 226 45.11 -0.80 3.97
N LYS A 227 43.79 -0.70 4.16
CA LYS A 227 42.88 -0.10 3.16
C LYS A 227 42.09 1.06 3.77
N ASP A 228 41.92 2.12 2.99
CA ASP A 228 41.03 3.23 3.28
C ASP A 228 40.04 3.40 2.11
N ILE A 229 38.79 2.99 2.33
CA ILE A 229 37.79 2.88 1.27
C ILE A 229 36.69 3.91 1.47
N LYS A 230 36.44 4.71 0.45
CA LYS A 230 35.42 5.76 0.48
C LYS A 230 34.26 5.42 -0.44
N ALA A 231 33.04 5.48 0.08
CA ALA A 231 31.84 5.49 -0.74
C ALA A 231 31.62 6.88 -1.32
N VAL A 232 31.48 6.96 -2.65
CA VAL A 232 31.20 8.18 -3.37
C VAL A 232 29.72 8.26 -3.67
N PHE A 233 29.08 9.30 -3.12
CA PHE A 233 27.71 9.69 -3.40
C PHE A 233 27.68 10.98 -4.22
N GLU A 234 26.69 11.08 -5.09
CA GLU A 234 26.37 12.31 -5.82
C GLU A 234 25.03 12.86 -5.33
N ALA A 235 24.91 14.19 -5.26
CA ALA A 235 23.65 14.83 -4.97
C ALA A 235 22.65 14.57 -6.11
N VAL A 236 21.42 14.24 -5.74
CA VAL A 236 20.28 14.14 -6.64
C VAL A 236 19.47 15.42 -6.48
N THR A 237 19.12 16.06 -7.60
CA THR A 237 18.27 17.24 -7.57
C THR A 237 16.93 16.90 -6.92
N THR A 238 16.51 17.69 -5.94
CA THR A 238 15.21 17.54 -5.27
C THR A 238 14.30 18.71 -5.61
N TYR A 239 13.01 18.43 -5.76
CA TYR A 239 11.98 19.43 -6.01
C TYR A 239 10.92 19.43 -4.93
N SER A 240 10.38 20.61 -4.65
CA SER A 240 9.27 20.80 -3.72
C SER A 240 7.97 20.30 -4.34
N PHE A 241 7.14 19.65 -3.52
CA PHE A 241 5.83 19.17 -3.92
C PHE A 241 4.78 19.70 -2.96
N ASN A 242 3.99 20.66 -3.43
CA ASN A 242 2.96 21.34 -2.66
C ASN A 242 1.57 20.89 -3.14
N LEU A 243 0.84 20.19 -2.27
CA LEU A 243 -0.53 19.77 -2.54
C LEU A 243 -1.51 20.72 -1.86
N GLN A 244 -2.38 21.35 -2.66
CA GLN A 244 -3.38 22.32 -2.23
C GLN A 244 -4.79 21.81 -2.46
N LYS A 245 -5.72 22.33 -1.67
CA LYS A 245 -7.16 22.09 -1.79
C LYS A 245 -7.87 23.41 -2.03
N ALA A 246 -8.79 23.44 -2.98
CA ALA A 246 -9.64 24.57 -3.29
C ALA A 246 -11.11 24.18 -3.16
N GLY A 247 -11.97 25.15 -2.83
CA GLY A 247 -13.37 24.88 -2.49
C GLY A 247 -13.47 24.28 -1.09
N SER A 248 -13.83 23.00 -0.97
CA SER A 248 -13.90 22.34 0.34
C SER A 248 -12.53 22.08 0.96
N THR A 249 -12.42 22.30 2.27
CA THR A 249 -11.25 21.88 3.07
C THR A 249 -11.26 20.39 3.40
N TRP A 250 -12.41 19.73 3.28
CA TRP A 250 -12.64 18.35 3.68
C TRP A 250 -12.26 17.33 2.60
N GLY A 251 -11.80 17.79 1.44
CA GLY A 251 -11.27 16.90 0.40
C GLY A 251 -10.07 16.09 0.91
N GLU A 252 -10.04 14.81 0.57
CA GLU A 252 -8.97 13.88 0.96
C GLU A 252 -8.24 13.35 -0.27
N ILE A 253 -6.91 13.32 -0.19
CA ILE A 253 -6.03 12.90 -1.28
C ILE A 253 -4.93 12.05 -0.69
N GLN A 254 -4.78 10.84 -1.21
CA GLN A 254 -3.64 9.98 -0.96
C GLN A 254 -2.53 10.29 -1.95
N VAL A 255 -1.30 10.37 -1.45
CA VAL A 255 -0.08 10.64 -2.22
C VAL A 255 0.88 9.48 -2.05
N THR A 256 1.32 8.87 -3.16
CA THR A 256 2.21 7.70 -3.14
C THR A 256 3.32 7.87 -4.19
N PRO A 257 4.62 7.79 -3.83
CA PRO A 257 5.14 7.69 -2.46
C PRO A 257 4.91 8.98 -1.66
N ALA A 258 4.98 8.93 -0.33
CA ALA A 258 4.95 10.13 0.51
C ALA A 258 6.23 10.98 0.32
N PRO A 259 6.14 12.32 0.37
CA PRO A 259 7.31 13.17 0.18
C PRO A 259 8.22 13.15 1.41
N VAL A 260 9.53 13.21 1.20
CA VAL A 260 10.51 13.35 2.29
C VAL A 260 10.74 14.83 2.53
N GLY A 261 10.24 15.34 3.66
CA GLY A 261 10.33 16.77 3.99
C GLY A 261 9.64 17.68 2.96
N GLY A 262 8.54 17.22 2.35
CA GLY A 262 7.81 17.96 1.31
C GLY A 262 8.49 17.97 -0.06
N LYS A 263 9.47 17.08 -0.29
CA LYS A 263 10.23 17.00 -1.54
C LYS A 263 10.27 15.60 -2.13
N TYR A 264 10.57 15.55 -3.42
CA TYR A 264 10.94 14.34 -4.15
C TYR A 264 12.25 14.54 -4.92
N GLU A 265 12.93 13.44 -5.21
CA GLU A 265 14.06 13.42 -6.15
C GLU A 265 13.57 13.57 -7.60
N ALA A 266 14.37 14.22 -8.43
CA ALA A 266 14.06 14.45 -9.83
C ALA A 266 13.79 13.13 -10.58
N GLY A 267 12.68 13.07 -11.30
CA GLY A 267 12.24 11.88 -12.03
C GLY A 267 11.29 10.97 -11.23
N THR A 268 11.03 11.27 -9.94
CA THR A 268 10.02 10.54 -9.16
C THR A 268 8.64 10.70 -9.80
N GLU A 269 7.98 9.57 -10.06
CA GLU A 269 6.56 9.55 -10.42
C GLU A 269 5.72 9.46 -9.15
N VAL A 270 4.85 10.45 -8.94
CA VAL A 270 3.96 10.55 -7.78
C VAL A 270 2.54 10.24 -8.21
N PHE A 271 1.95 9.22 -7.60
CA PHE A 271 0.57 8.84 -7.80
C PHE A 271 -0.33 9.56 -6.78
N LEU A 272 -1.37 10.20 -7.29
CA LEU A 272 -2.38 10.92 -6.52
C LEU A 272 -3.72 10.20 -6.67
N LYS A 273 -4.40 9.95 -5.56
CA LYS A 273 -5.73 9.36 -5.51
C LYS A 273 -6.64 10.14 -4.59
N VAL A 274 -7.73 10.67 -5.13
CA VAL A 274 -8.82 11.23 -4.34
C VAL A 274 -9.45 10.13 -3.51
N ILE A 275 -9.58 10.36 -2.20
CA ILE A 275 -10.31 9.46 -1.30
C ILE A 275 -11.75 10.00 -1.18
N PRO A 276 -12.75 9.26 -1.68
CA PRO A 276 -14.14 9.66 -1.53
C PRO A 276 -14.52 9.76 -0.05
N ASN A 277 -15.23 10.83 0.31
CA ASN A 277 -15.82 10.96 1.65
C ASN A 277 -17.25 11.49 1.57
N PRO A 278 -18.04 11.38 2.66
CA PRO A 278 -19.48 11.67 2.61
C PRO A 278 -19.85 13.15 2.51
N VAL A 279 -18.88 14.07 2.65
CA VAL A 279 -19.14 15.52 2.72
C VAL A 279 -18.52 16.31 1.57
N THR A 280 -17.81 15.67 0.65
CA THR A 280 -17.22 16.33 -0.51
C THR A 280 -17.44 15.58 -1.80
N ASN A 281 -17.49 16.34 -2.89
CA ASN A 281 -17.35 15.84 -4.24
C ASN A 281 -16.04 16.38 -4.82
N PHE A 282 -15.24 15.54 -5.44
CA PHE A 282 -14.10 16.00 -6.23
C PHE A 282 -14.58 16.55 -7.57
N ASN A 283 -14.10 17.75 -7.91
CA ASN A 283 -14.46 18.40 -9.17
C ASN A 283 -13.36 18.18 -10.22
N TYR A 284 -12.16 18.72 -9.98
CA TYR A 284 -11.06 18.71 -10.94
C TYR A 284 -9.72 19.08 -10.31
N TRP A 285 -8.64 18.69 -10.98
CA TRP A 285 -7.27 19.11 -10.69
C TRP A 285 -6.92 20.43 -11.38
N GLU A 286 -5.77 21.03 -11.04
CA GLU A 286 -5.28 22.28 -11.63
C GLU A 286 -5.06 22.22 -13.14
N ASP A 287 -4.89 21.02 -13.71
CA ASP A 287 -4.78 20.77 -15.15
C ASP A 287 -6.13 20.56 -15.84
N SER A 288 -7.24 20.84 -15.14
CA SER A 288 -8.62 20.64 -15.58
C SER A 288 -9.03 19.17 -15.80
N SER A 289 -8.20 18.21 -15.41
CA SER A 289 -8.60 16.80 -15.42
C SER A 289 -9.56 16.49 -14.26
N THR A 290 -10.53 15.63 -14.51
CA THR A 290 -11.56 15.25 -13.54
C THR A 290 -11.42 13.80 -13.07
N ASN A 291 -10.33 13.12 -13.44
CA ASN A 291 -10.05 11.77 -12.97
C ASN A 291 -9.73 11.81 -11.48
N THR A 292 -10.27 10.87 -10.71
CA THR A 292 -9.97 10.75 -9.28
C THR A 292 -8.55 10.26 -9.00
N GLU A 293 -7.84 9.80 -10.04
CA GLU A 293 -6.48 9.29 -9.97
C GLU A 293 -5.61 9.91 -11.08
N ARG A 294 -4.35 10.25 -10.75
CA ARG A 294 -3.36 10.71 -11.74
C ARG A 294 -1.91 10.50 -11.28
N SER A 295 -1.02 10.34 -12.25
CA SER A 295 0.43 10.36 -12.04
C SER A 295 1.02 11.73 -12.35
N VAL A 296 1.97 12.17 -11.54
CA VAL A 296 2.73 13.42 -11.73
C VAL A 296 4.22 13.10 -11.72
N LEU A 297 4.91 13.37 -12.83
CA LEU A 297 6.37 13.31 -12.88
C LEU A 297 6.98 14.55 -12.24
N VAL A 298 7.78 14.38 -11.19
CA VAL A 298 8.42 15.46 -10.45
C VAL A 298 9.80 15.76 -11.04
N ASN A 299 9.83 16.70 -11.98
CA ASN A 299 11.05 17.17 -12.67
C ASN A 299 11.28 18.69 -12.52
N SER A 300 10.45 19.34 -11.72
CA SER A 300 10.49 20.75 -11.34
C SER A 300 9.75 20.87 -10.00
N ASP A 301 9.84 22.01 -9.33
CA ASP A 301 8.89 22.30 -8.24
C ASP A 301 7.45 22.15 -8.77
N LYS A 302 6.59 21.49 -7.98
CA LYS A 302 5.19 21.23 -8.32
C LYS A 302 4.28 21.85 -7.28
N THR A 303 3.25 22.56 -7.74
CA THR A 303 2.07 22.89 -6.96
C THR A 303 0.88 22.23 -7.64
N ILE A 304 0.25 21.29 -6.94
CA ILE A 304 -0.91 20.53 -7.41
C ILE A 304 -2.12 21.00 -6.61
N THR A 305 -3.21 21.35 -7.28
CA THR A 305 -4.44 21.80 -6.61
C THR A 305 -5.60 20.90 -6.98
N ALA A 306 -6.21 20.29 -5.98
CA ALA A 306 -7.48 19.59 -6.15
C ALA A 306 -8.63 20.49 -5.72
N THR A 307 -9.60 20.67 -6.61
CA THR A 307 -10.81 21.43 -6.31
C THR A 307 -11.93 20.47 -5.90
N PHE A 308 -12.52 20.71 -4.74
CA PHE A 308 -13.64 19.96 -4.20
C PHE A 308 -14.85 20.87 -4.02
N ASP A 309 -16.04 20.34 -4.24
CA ASP A 309 -17.28 20.94 -3.73
C ASP A 309 -17.70 20.28 -2.41
N GLU A 310 -18.48 20.99 -1.62
CA GLU A 310 -19.09 20.46 -0.40
C GLU A 310 -20.46 19.88 -0.69
N ILE A 311 -20.70 18.68 -0.15
CA ILE A 311 -22.04 18.13 -0.04
C ILE A 311 -22.72 18.83 1.14
N PRO A 312 -23.86 19.50 0.95
CA PRO A 312 -24.52 20.31 1.96
C PRO A 312 -24.80 19.57 3.28
N PHE A 313 -24.18 20.04 4.35
CA PHE A 313 -24.22 19.40 5.66
C PHE A 313 -24.04 20.39 6.82
N ILE A 314 -24.29 19.93 8.05
CA ILE A 314 -24.00 20.67 9.28
C ILE A 314 -22.73 20.08 9.92
N VAL A 315 -22.74 18.78 10.21
CA VAL A 315 -21.71 18.10 10.98
C VAL A 315 -21.66 16.60 10.64
N GLY A 316 -20.47 16.00 10.75
CA GLY A 316 -20.27 14.56 10.62
C GLY A 316 -19.25 13.99 11.60
N TRP A 317 -19.47 12.76 12.04
CA TRP A 317 -18.58 11.97 12.88
C TRP A 317 -18.28 10.63 12.19
N SER A 318 -17.02 10.44 11.76
CA SER A 318 -16.56 9.21 11.08
C SER A 318 -16.07 8.16 12.06
N PHE A 319 -15.59 8.58 13.24
CA PHE A 319 -14.94 7.71 14.22
C PHE A 319 -13.63 7.07 13.72
N ASN A 320 -12.98 7.67 12.72
CA ASN A 320 -11.67 7.20 12.24
C ASN A 320 -10.59 7.24 13.33
N ASP A 321 -10.65 8.23 14.24
CA ASP A 321 -9.82 8.25 15.44
C ASP A 321 -10.33 7.27 16.50
N GLN A 322 -9.62 6.15 16.63
CA GLN A 322 -9.93 5.06 17.56
C GLN A 322 -9.34 5.26 18.97
N ASN A 323 -8.56 6.33 19.18
CA ASN A 323 -8.00 6.68 20.48
C ASN A 323 -8.98 7.52 21.32
N THR A 324 -9.76 8.39 20.68
CA THR A 324 -10.80 9.15 21.36
C THR A 324 -12.01 8.28 21.66
N ARG A 325 -12.26 8.03 22.97
CA ARG A 325 -13.31 7.12 23.47
C ARG A 325 -14.38 7.78 24.34
N GLN A 326 -14.47 9.10 24.24
CA GLN A 326 -15.30 9.97 25.07
C GLN A 326 -15.83 11.12 24.20
N ASN A 327 -16.76 11.91 24.75
CA ASN A 327 -17.37 13.08 24.10
C ASN A 327 -16.49 13.74 23.02
N LYS A 328 -16.93 13.73 21.77
CA LYS A 328 -16.13 14.14 20.61
C LYS A 328 -16.88 15.18 19.78
N VAL A 329 -16.16 16.21 19.33
CA VAL A 329 -16.67 17.21 18.36
C VAL A 329 -16.69 16.63 16.95
N GLY A 330 -17.40 17.26 16.01
CA GLY A 330 -17.46 16.84 14.61
C GLY A 330 -16.08 16.59 13.99
N ASP A 331 -15.94 15.47 13.30
CA ASP A 331 -14.80 15.20 12.41
C ASP A 331 -14.89 16.07 11.14
N TYR A 332 -16.11 16.39 10.73
CA TYR A 332 -16.45 17.31 9.66
C TYR A 332 -17.48 18.31 10.14
N TYR A 333 -17.42 19.55 9.67
CA TYR A 333 -18.43 20.57 9.94
C TYR A 333 -18.44 21.64 8.84
N SER A 334 -19.61 22.17 8.52
CA SER A 334 -19.72 23.21 7.48
C SER A 334 -19.33 24.60 7.95
N GLU A 335 -19.47 24.88 9.25
CA GLU A 335 -19.01 26.12 9.88
C GLU A 335 -18.41 25.81 11.25
N THR A 336 -17.40 26.58 11.68
CA THR A 336 -16.74 26.38 12.99
C THR A 336 -17.70 26.57 14.17
N THR A 337 -18.80 27.31 13.98
CA THR A 337 -19.90 27.47 14.93
C THR A 337 -20.80 26.24 15.02
N ASN A 338 -20.72 25.33 14.05
CA ASN A 338 -21.58 24.15 13.88
C ASN A 338 -20.83 22.82 14.07
N THR A 339 -19.75 22.80 14.84
CA THR A 339 -18.96 21.56 15.04
C THR A 339 -19.73 20.44 15.74
N GLY A 340 -20.77 20.77 16.50
CA GLY A 340 -21.55 19.83 17.30
C GLY A 340 -20.72 19.02 18.32
N SER A 341 -21.38 18.13 19.05
CA SER A 341 -20.73 17.11 19.87
C SER A 341 -21.53 15.81 19.90
N ILE A 342 -20.85 14.68 20.09
CA ILE A 342 -21.47 13.36 20.23
C ILE A 342 -20.89 12.59 21.42
N SER A 343 -21.77 11.93 22.19
CA SER A 343 -21.40 11.14 23.37
C SER A 343 -22.33 9.95 23.59
N VAL A 344 -21.82 8.92 24.28
CA VAL A 344 -22.64 7.80 24.78
C VAL A 344 -23.13 8.15 26.19
N HIS A 345 -24.41 7.84 26.45
CA HIS A 345 -25.06 8.12 27.72
C HIS A 345 -25.62 6.83 28.32
N GLU A 346 -25.53 6.75 29.64
CA GLU A 346 -26.34 5.83 30.43
C GLU A 346 -27.83 6.25 30.38
N PRO A 347 -28.76 5.33 30.71
CA PRO A 347 -30.19 5.64 30.81
C PRO A 347 -30.51 6.83 31.72
N THR A 348 -29.66 7.08 32.72
CA THR A 348 -29.75 8.20 33.66
C THR A 348 -29.33 9.55 33.06
N GLY A 349 -28.80 9.56 31.84
CA GLY A 349 -28.28 10.76 31.16
C GLY A 349 -26.80 11.05 31.41
N VAL A 350 -26.13 10.26 32.27
CA VAL A 350 -24.69 10.41 32.54
C VAL A 350 -23.86 9.98 31.34
N LYS A 351 -22.91 10.84 30.91
CA LYS A 351 -21.97 10.54 29.82
C LYS A 351 -20.97 9.46 30.25
N VAL A 352 -20.69 8.51 29.36
CA VAL A 352 -19.72 7.43 29.57
C VAL A 352 -18.83 7.22 28.37
N ASN A 353 -17.71 6.53 28.58
CA ASN A 353 -16.79 6.16 27.51
C ASN A 353 -17.39 5.03 26.66
N TRP A 354 -17.13 5.07 25.36
CA TRP A 354 -17.44 3.99 24.43
C TRP A 354 -16.24 3.07 24.20
N GLN A 355 -16.48 1.90 23.62
CA GLN A 355 -15.41 1.07 23.07
C GLN A 355 -15.16 1.41 21.59
N ALA A 356 -13.92 1.31 21.15
CA ALA A 356 -13.53 1.58 19.76
C ALA A 356 -13.19 0.27 19.05
N SER A 357 -13.64 0.09 17.82
CA SER A 357 -13.30 -1.04 16.96
C SER A 357 -13.30 -0.63 15.50
N SER A 358 -12.51 -1.31 14.67
CA SER A 358 -12.56 -1.19 13.20
C SER A 358 -12.94 -2.52 12.52
N THR A 359 -13.29 -3.54 13.32
CA THR A 359 -13.51 -4.91 12.85
C THR A 359 -14.83 -5.45 13.40
N GLY A 360 -15.27 -6.59 12.84
CA GLY A 360 -16.47 -7.31 13.29
C GLY A 360 -17.73 -7.08 12.45
N TYR A 361 -17.66 -6.24 11.42
CA TYR A 361 -18.74 -6.00 10.47
C TYR A 361 -18.18 -5.86 9.05
N THR A 362 -19.02 -6.12 8.04
CA THR A 362 -18.65 -6.01 6.61
C THR A 362 -19.41 -4.85 5.95
N PRO A 363 -18.72 -3.92 5.27
CA PRO A 363 -17.26 -3.72 5.28
C PRO A 363 -16.75 -3.30 6.68
N SER A 364 -15.45 -3.52 6.91
CA SER A 364 -14.78 -3.10 8.14
C SER A 364 -14.63 -1.57 8.17
N LEU A 365 -15.29 -0.93 9.13
CA LEU A 365 -15.29 0.52 9.32
C LEU A 365 -14.91 0.87 10.76
N PRO A 366 -14.08 1.90 10.99
CA PRO A 366 -13.88 2.47 12.33
C PRO A 366 -15.22 2.85 12.96
N ASN A 367 -15.48 2.40 14.18
CA ASN A 367 -16.75 2.54 14.86
C ASN A 367 -16.59 2.73 16.37
N LEU A 368 -17.64 3.28 16.97
CA LEU A 368 -17.86 3.24 18.41
C LEU A 368 -18.79 2.08 18.75
N ARG A 369 -18.66 1.51 19.95
CA ARG A 369 -19.62 0.55 20.53
C ARG A 369 -20.14 1.04 21.87
N LEU A 370 -21.45 0.95 22.07
CA LEU A 370 -22.13 1.41 23.29
C LEU A 370 -21.67 0.63 24.54
N TRP A 371 -21.51 -0.69 24.40
CA TRP A 371 -20.98 -1.57 25.43
C TRP A 371 -21.80 -1.56 26.73
N THR A 372 -23.13 -1.65 26.61
CA THR A 372 -24.04 -1.66 27.77
C THR A 372 -23.85 -2.94 28.59
N SER A 373 -23.87 -2.81 29.92
CA SER A 373 -23.79 -3.97 30.82
C SER A 373 -24.98 -4.93 30.64
N ALA A 374 -24.76 -6.22 30.90
CA ALA A 374 -25.83 -7.22 30.83
C ALA A 374 -27.05 -6.85 31.69
N ALA A 375 -26.81 -6.37 32.92
CA ALA A 375 -27.87 -5.97 33.83
C ALA A 375 -28.72 -4.82 33.29
N SER A 376 -28.08 -3.77 32.74
CA SER A 376 -28.77 -2.62 32.16
C SER A 376 -29.56 -2.99 30.91
N PHE A 377 -28.95 -3.78 30.01
CA PHE A 377 -29.64 -4.28 28.81
C PHE A 377 -30.87 -5.12 29.16
N ASN A 378 -30.72 -6.06 30.11
CA ASN A 378 -31.79 -6.98 30.51
C ASN A 378 -32.96 -6.30 31.19
N SER A 379 -32.69 -5.25 31.98
CA SER A 379 -33.71 -4.44 32.65
C SER A 379 -34.42 -3.46 31.71
N GLY A 380 -34.12 -3.48 30.40
CA GLY A 380 -34.76 -2.57 29.44
C GLY A 380 -34.22 -1.14 29.52
N THR A 381 -33.00 -0.97 30.02
CA THR A 381 -32.35 0.33 30.15
C THR A 381 -30.99 0.33 29.43
N PRO A 382 -30.96 0.16 28.10
CA PRO A 382 -29.71 0.19 27.35
C PRO A 382 -29.13 1.61 27.27
N ARG A 383 -27.81 1.71 27.07
CA ARG A 383 -27.17 2.98 26.72
C ARG A 383 -27.68 3.49 25.38
N TYR A 384 -27.47 4.77 25.14
CA TYR A 384 -27.80 5.41 23.87
C TYR A 384 -26.70 6.36 23.41
N LEU A 385 -26.66 6.60 22.10
CA LEU A 385 -25.83 7.63 21.50
C LEU A 385 -26.62 8.93 21.47
N GLN A 386 -25.99 10.05 21.84
CA GLN A 386 -26.59 11.38 21.75
C GLN A 386 -25.65 12.36 21.05
N ALA A 387 -26.19 13.15 20.13
CA ALA A 387 -25.53 14.31 19.55
C ALA A 387 -26.23 15.61 19.96
N GLU A 388 -25.47 16.70 20.00
CA GLU A 388 -25.95 18.07 20.19
C GLU A 388 -25.32 18.97 19.12
N LEU A 389 -26.13 19.79 18.46
CA LEU A 389 -25.70 20.69 17.39
C LEU A 389 -26.65 21.89 17.26
N ALA A 390 -26.22 22.96 16.58
CA ALA A 390 -27.09 24.04 16.13
C ALA A 390 -27.57 23.77 14.70
N THR A 391 -28.77 24.25 14.37
CA THR A 391 -29.38 24.17 13.03
C THR A 391 -29.73 25.56 12.49
N THR A 392 -29.18 26.61 13.12
CA THR A 392 -29.36 28.02 12.72
C THR A 392 -28.92 28.24 11.28
N GLY A 393 -29.82 28.75 10.44
CA GLY A 393 -29.55 28.97 9.02
C GLY A 393 -29.61 27.72 8.15
N TYR A 394 -30.22 26.63 8.64
CA TYR A 394 -30.40 25.39 7.87
C TYR A 394 -31.85 24.87 7.92
N LYS A 395 -32.28 24.26 6.82
CA LYS A 395 -33.57 23.57 6.63
C LYS A 395 -33.36 22.17 6.08
N ASN A 396 -34.42 21.36 6.03
CA ASN A 396 -34.42 20.01 5.46
C ASN A 396 -33.31 19.13 6.08
N ILE A 397 -33.28 19.11 7.41
CA ILE A 397 -32.23 18.47 8.20
C ILE A 397 -32.41 16.96 8.13
N ARG A 398 -31.45 16.28 7.54
CA ARG A 398 -31.45 14.85 7.27
C ARG A 398 -30.34 14.18 8.05
N VAL A 399 -30.70 13.24 8.91
CA VAL A 399 -29.78 12.48 9.75
C VAL A 399 -29.51 11.14 9.07
N LYS A 400 -28.25 10.73 9.04
CA LYS A 400 -27.82 9.40 8.60
C LYS A 400 -26.79 8.84 9.57
N ALA A 401 -26.96 7.59 9.97
CA ALA A 401 -25.98 6.82 10.74
C ALA A 401 -25.94 5.38 10.23
N LEU A 402 -24.82 4.70 10.43
CA LEU A 402 -24.74 3.25 10.26
C LEU A 402 -24.76 2.58 11.63
N VAL A 403 -25.62 1.57 11.78
CA VAL A 403 -25.77 0.78 13.01
C VAL A 403 -25.59 -0.71 12.73
N ALA A 404 -24.88 -1.40 13.62
CA ALA A 404 -24.70 -2.85 13.61
C ALA A 404 -24.67 -3.39 15.04
N GLY A 405 -24.79 -4.70 15.24
CA GLY A 405 -24.79 -5.31 16.57
C GLY A 405 -23.97 -6.58 16.65
N ASN A 406 -23.44 -6.86 17.84
CA ASN A 406 -22.85 -8.13 18.23
C ASN A 406 -23.17 -8.42 19.71
N TYR A 407 -22.89 -9.66 20.16
CA TYR A 407 -23.16 -10.14 21.52
C TYR A 407 -24.65 -10.23 21.86
N GLN A 408 -25.19 -9.31 22.67
CA GLN A 408 -26.64 -9.08 22.87
C GLN A 408 -27.07 -7.70 22.32
N GLY A 409 -28.32 -7.53 21.90
CA GLY A 409 -28.84 -6.26 21.35
C GLY A 409 -30.33 -6.30 21.03
N TYR A 410 -30.97 -5.15 20.81
CA TYR A 410 -32.35 -5.11 20.30
C TYR A 410 -32.36 -5.21 18.77
N ALA A 411 -33.40 -5.80 18.19
CA ALA A 411 -33.51 -5.96 16.75
C ALA A 411 -33.65 -4.62 16.01
N VAL A 412 -34.34 -3.66 16.62
CA VAL A 412 -34.63 -2.36 15.99
C VAL A 412 -34.03 -1.21 16.80
N TYR A 413 -33.39 -0.28 16.09
CA TYR A 413 -32.94 1.01 16.61
C TYR A 413 -33.70 2.13 15.94
N LYS A 414 -33.94 3.22 16.67
CA LYS A 414 -34.69 4.39 16.21
C LYS A 414 -33.97 5.70 16.50
N LEU A 415 -34.27 6.71 15.69
CA LEU A 415 -33.81 8.08 15.90
C LEU A 415 -34.87 8.88 16.65
N GLN A 416 -34.42 9.66 17.63
CA GLN A 416 -35.24 10.62 18.36
C GLN A 416 -34.61 12.01 18.30
N TYR A 417 -35.43 13.05 18.44
CA TYR A 417 -34.97 14.43 18.54
C TYR A 417 -35.63 15.18 19.72
N SER A 418 -34.99 16.25 20.15
CA SER A 418 -35.47 17.14 21.22
C SER A 418 -34.93 18.56 21.04
N LEU A 419 -35.72 19.55 21.44
CA LEU A 419 -35.35 20.98 21.46
C LEU A 419 -34.89 21.45 22.85
N ASP A 420 -35.19 20.68 23.91
CA ASP A 420 -34.96 21.06 25.32
C ASP A 420 -34.05 20.07 26.07
N ASN A 421 -33.64 18.96 25.43
CA ASN A 421 -32.91 17.83 26.02
C ASN A 421 -33.64 17.10 27.16
N ALA A 422 -34.93 17.39 27.36
CA ALA A 422 -35.77 16.76 28.37
C ALA A 422 -36.81 15.85 27.70
N THR A 423 -37.50 16.35 26.69
CA THR A 423 -38.58 15.64 25.99
C THR A 423 -38.09 15.18 24.61
N PHE A 424 -38.03 13.86 24.40
CA PHE A 424 -37.61 13.27 23.14
C PHE A 424 -38.79 12.68 22.37
N SER A 425 -38.88 13.02 21.10
CA SER A 425 -39.88 12.48 20.17
C SER A 425 -39.22 11.59 19.12
N ASP A 426 -39.87 10.49 18.75
CA ASP A 426 -39.41 9.64 17.66
C ASP A 426 -39.48 10.39 16.33
N VAL A 427 -38.43 10.28 15.51
CA VAL A 427 -38.42 10.78 14.14
C VAL A 427 -39.16 9.76 13.27
N SER A 428 -40.25 10.20 12.64
CA SER A 428 -41.15 9.32 11.89
C SER A 428 -40.42 8.52 10.82
N GLY A 429 -40.57 7.20 10.83
CA GLY A 429 -39.96 6.28 9.87
C GLY A 429 -38.45 6.07 10.01
N ALA A 430 -37.78 6.73 10.96
CA ALA A 430 -36.34 6.64 11.14
C ALA A 430 -35.97 5.45 12.04
N THR A 431 -36.04 4.24 11.49
CA THR A 431 -35.69 2.98 12.16
C THR A 431 -34.74 2.12 11.34
N ALA A 432 -33.97 1.27 12.03
CA ALA A 432 -33.02 0.35 11.43
C ALA A 432 -33.13 -1.01 12.10
N ASN A 433 -33.39 -2.06 11.31
CA ASN A 433 -33.46 -3.43 11.77
C ASN A 433 -32.12 -4.14 11.53
N ILE A 434 -31.44 -4.51 12.62
CA ILE A 434 -30.13 -5.17 12.60
C ILE A 434 -30.23 -6.71 12.69
N LYS A 435 -31.44 -7.27 12.79
CA LYS A 435 -31.66 -8.72 12.81
C LYS A 435 -31.33 -9.34 11.45
N SER A 436 -30.69 -10.50 11.46
CA SER A 436 -30.51 -11.31 10.26
C SER A 436 -31.84 -11.90 9.80
N ALA A 437 -32.20 -11.65 8.53
CA ALA A 437 -33.41 -12.22 7.92
C ALA A 437 -33.23 -13.68 7.50
N THR A 438 -32.00 -14.14 7.32
CA THR A 438 -31.67 -15.46 6.78
C THR A 438 -31.28 -16.48 7.84
N HIS A 439 -30.95 -16.02 9.05
CA HIS A 439 -30.56 -16.90 10.14
C HIS A 439 -31.80 -17.38 10.94
N PRO A 440 -31.93 -18.69 11.22
CA PRO A 440 -33.11 -19.23 11.89
C PRO A 440 -33.22 -18.83 13.37
N ALA A 441 -32.09 -18.52 14.02
CA ALA A 441 -32.05 -17.98 15.39
C ALA A 441 -32.02 -16.43 15.39
N PRO A 442 -32.53 -15.77 16.45
CA PRO A 442 -32.57 -14.31 16.55
C PRO A 442 -31.18 -13.71 16.78
N VAL A 443 -30.43 -13.56 15.69
CA VAL A 443 -29.06 -13.03 15.69
C VAL A 443 -28.95 -11.80 14.78
N TYR A 444 -27.88 -11.04 14.96
CA TYR A 444 -27.53 -9.90 14.11
C TYR A 444 -27.13 -10.34 12.71
N LYS A 445 -27.24 -9.42 11.76
CA LYS A 445 -26.51 -9.52 10.49
C LYS A 445 -25.07 -9.01 10.63
N ASN A 446 -24.16 -9.58 9.85
CA ASN A 446 -22.73 -9.22 9.84
C ASN A 446 -22.42 -7.99 8.97
N GLU A 447 -23.37 -7.06 8.84
CA GLU A 447 -23.30 -5.91 7.95
C GLU A 447 -23.95 -4.68 8.59
N TRP A 448 -23.59 -3.50 8.09
CA TRP A 448 -24.14 -2.23 8.55
C TRP A 448 -25.58 -2.03 8.06
N THR A 449 -26.42 -1.44 8.91
CA THR A 449 -27.76 -0.96 8.55
C THR A 449 -27.77 0.55 8.56
N GLU A 450 -28.33 1.16 7.53
CA GLU A 450 -28.58 2.59 7.57
C GLU A 450 -29.75 2.90 8.50
N LEU A 451 -29.53 3.84 9.42
CA LEU A 451 -30.54 4.49 10.24
C LEU A 451 -30.59 5.96 9.81
N SER A 452 -31.61 6.31 9.01
CA SER A 452 -31.76 7.65 8.43
C SER A 452 -33.17 8.20 8.61
N GLY A 453 -33.28 9.54 8.59
CA GLY A 453 -34.56 10.24 8.73
C GLY A 453 -34.42 11.75 8.56
N THR A 454 -35.54 12.41 8.27
CA THR A 454 -35.63 13.88 8.18
C THR A 454 -36.25 14.42 9.46
N LEU A 455 -35.61 15.40 10.09
CA LEU A 455 -36.16 16.04 11.28
C LEU A 455 -37.41 16.86 10.92
N PRO A 456 -38.37 17.00 11.84
CA PRO A 456 -39.52 17.88 11.63
C PRO A 456 -39.10 19.35 11.49
N VAL A 457 -40.00 20.16 10.89
CA VAL A 457 -39.74 21.57 10.57
C VAL A 457 -39.39 22.42 11.80
N ASP A 458 -39.88 22.06 12.99
CA ASP A 458 -39.56 22.79 14.22
C ASP A 458 -38.09 22.64 14.67
N ALA A 459 -37.36 21.65 14.15
CA ALA A 459 -35.93 21.49 14.35
C ALA A 459 -35.09 22.42 13.44
N GLU A 460 -35.69 23.10 12.47
CA GLU A 460 -35.00 24.03 11.57
C GLU A 460 -34.69 25.36 12.27
N GLY A 461 -33.54 25.96 11.97
CA GLY A 461 -33.17 27.29 12.48
C GLY A 461 -32.88 27.39 13.98
N GLN A 462 -32.81 26.27 14.71
CA GLN A 462 -32.66 26.26 16.16
C GLN A 462 -31.22 26.54 16.60
N SER A 463 -31.06 27.24 17.72
CA SER A 463 -29.73 27.42 18.34
C SER A 463 -29.17 26.12 18.92
N ARG A 464 -30.04 25.12 19.13
CA ARG A 464 -29.68 23.83 19.70
C ARG A 464 -30.74 22.77 19.39
N VAL A 465 -30.28 21.62 18.93
CA VAL A 465 -31.07 20.39 18.73
C VAL A 465 -30.29 19.22 19.31
N TYR A 466 -31.02 18.31 19.95
CA TYR A 466 -30.48 17.08 20.52
C TYR A 466 -31.01 15.89 19.74
N LEU A 467 -30.12 15.01 19.30
CA LEU A 467 -30.45 13.78 18.58
C LEU A 467 -30.06 12.58 19.43
N ARG A 468 -30.89 11.54 19.46
CA ARG A 468 -30.56 10.27 20.14
C ARG A 468 -30.82 9.08 19.25
N TRP A 469 -29.88 8.15 19.23
CA TRP A 469 -30.06 6.81 18.64
C TRP A 469 -30.27 5.83 19.78
N VAL A 470 -31.48 5.27 19.85
CA VAL A 470 -31.94 4.44 20.97
C VAL A 470 -32.44 3.10 20.47
N ALA A 471 -32.36 2.07 21.32
CA ALA A 471 -33.01 0.79 21.06
C ALA A 471 -34.54 0.94 21.12
N ASP A 472 -35.25 0.26 20.23
CA ASP A 472 -36.69 0.05 20.38
C ASP A 472 -36.93 -1.12 21.34
N LEU A 473 -37.30 -0.79 22.58
CA LEU A 473 -37.51 -1.75 23.66
C LEU A 473 -38.70 -2.70 23.41
N SER A 474 -39.55 -2.41 22.42
CA SER A 474 -40.62 -3.31 21.99
C SER A 474 -40.16 -4.36 20.98
N SER A 475 -38.96 -4.19 20.42
CA SER A 475 -38.39 -5.12 19.44
C SER A 475 -37.77 -6.36 20.10
N GLU A 476 -37.59 -7.41 19.30
CA GLU A 476 -37.01 -8.67 19.77
C GLU A 476 -35.58 -8.47 20.28
N LYS A 477 -35.24 -9.12 21.40
CA LYS A 477 -33.85 -9.21 21.87
C LYS A 477 -33.10 -10.27 21.08
N LEU A 478 -31.97 -9.88 20.54
CA LEU A 478 -31.02 -10.73 19.86
C LEU A 478 -29.92 -11.13 20.84
N ASP A 479 -29.50 -12.40 20.81
CA ASP A 479 -28.37 -12.90 21.59
C ASP A 479 -27.78 -14.14 20.92
N THR A 480 -26.47 -14.11 20.64
CA THR A 480 -25.74 -15.23 20.04
C THR A 480 -25.25 -16.27 21.06
N ASN A 481 -25.25 -15.96 22.36
CA ASN A 481 -24.82 -16.86 23.42
C ASN A 481 -25.94 -17.83 23.82
N THR A 482 -26.11 -18.89 23.01
CA THR A 482 -27.15 -19.90 23.24
C THR A 482 -26.92 -20.74 24.50
N GLY A 483 -25.68 -20.82 25.01
CA GLY A 483 -25.32 -21.57 26.21
C GLY A 483 -25.61 -20.83 27.52
N ALA A 484 -25.62 -19.49 27.50
CA ALA A 484 -25.95 -18.63 28.63
C ALA A 484 -26.64 -17.34 28.16
N PRO A 485 -27.91 -17.41 27.75
CA PRO A 485 -28.63 -16.25 27.22
C PRO A 485 -28.70 -15.10 28.23
N ASN A 486 -28.62 -13.87 27.72
CA ASN A 486 -28.69 -12.61 28.43
C ASN A 486 -27.50 -12.34 29.38
N THR A 487 -26.37 -13.04 29.21
CA THR A 487 -25.19 -12.85 30.07
C THR A 487 -24.09 -11.99 29.46
N ASP A 488 -24.12 -11.79 28.14
CA ASP A 488 -23.12 -11.00 27.42
C ASP A 488 -23.32 -9.49 27.65
N VAL A 489 -22.38 -8.65 27.20
CA VAL A 489 -22.61 -7.20 27.10
C VAL A 489 -23.36 -6.88 25.82
N GLU A 490 -24.10 -5.76 25.78
CA GLU A 490 -24.67 -5.30 24.53
C GLU A 490 -23.64 -4.57 23.69
N GLY A 491 -23.52 -4.98 22.43
CA GLY A 491 -22.39 -4.64 21.57
C GLY A 491 -22.73 -3.76 20.35
N THR A 492 -23.83 -3.01 20.39
CA THR A 492 -24.25 -2.17 19.26
C THR A 492 -23.19 -1.15 18.92
N ALA A 493 -22.90 -1.08 17.64
CA ALA A 493 -21.91 -0.21 17.05
C ALA A 493 -22.57 0.86 16.20
N PHE A 494 -21.99 2.07 16.22
CA PHE A 494 -22.33 3.17 15.34
C PHE A 494 -21.10 3.67 14.60
N THR A 495 -21.28 4.04 13.34
CA THR A 495 -20.28 4.74 12.53
C THR A 495 -20.96 5.67 11.52
N ASN A 496 -20.18 6.52 10.86
CA ASN A 496 -20.62 7.38 9.77
C ASN A 496 -21.91 8.14 10.10
N VAL A 497 -21.89 8.90 11.20
CA VAL A 497 -23.01 9.73 11.63
C VAL A 497 -22.89 11.10 10.96
N TYR A 498 -23.78 11.42 10.03
CA TYR A 498 -23.77 12.68 9.28
C TYR A 498 -25.12 13.37 9.34
N ILE A 499 -25.09 14.68 9.53
CA ILE A 499 -26.27 15.55 9.53
C ILE A 499 -26.20 16.42 8.28
N TYR A 500 -26.93 16.03 7.24
CA TYR A 500 -27.07 16.79 6.00
C TYR A 500 -28.14 17.86 6.18
N ALA A 501 -28.00 19.00 5.51
CA ALA A 501 -29.03 20.04 5.53
C ALA A 501 -28.85 21.01 4.36
N ASP A 502 -29.93 21.69 4.01
CA ASP A 502 -29.91 22.79 3.05
C ASP A 502 -29.68 24.09 3.80
N LYS A 503 -28.63 24.82 3.45
CA LYS A 503 -28.39 26.15 4.00
C LYS A 503 -29.49 27.08 3.51
N GLU A 504 -30.07 27.86 4.42
CA GLU A 504 -31.07 28.87 4.08
C GLU A 504 -30.47 29.83 3.05
N ILE A 505 -31.22 30.05 1.98
CA ILE A 505 -30.90 31.03 0.95
C ILE A 505 -31.69 32.30 1.21
N VAL A 506 -31.10 33.43 0.83
CA VAL A 506 -31.87 34.65 0.62
C VAL A 506 -32.47 34.52 -0.78
N ASN A 507 -33.80 34.52 -0.89
CA ASN A 507 -34.43 34.50 -2.20
C ASN A 507 -34.07 35.78 -2.96
N ASP A 508 -33.56 35.61 -4.17
CA ASP A 508 -33.43 36.67 -5.15
C ASP A 508 -34.20 36.32 -6.43
N ASN A 509 -34.21 37.25 -7.38
CA ASN A 509 -34.84 37.08 -8.69
C ASN A 509 -33.79 37.01 -9.80
N ASP A 510 -32.51 36.86 -9.45
CA ASP A 510 -31.42 36.85 -10.41
C ASP A 510 -31.18 35.40 -10.86
N ALA A 511 -30.93 35.19 -12.15
CA ALA A 511 -30.58 33.87 -12.64
C ALA A 511 -29.14 33.51 -12.22
N PRO A 512 -28.84 32.23 -11.95
CA PRO A 512 -27.48 31.83 -11.58
C PRO A 512 -26.50 32.15 -12.70
N ALA A 513 -25.36 32.76 -12.34
CA ALA A 513 -24.31 33.16 -13.27
C ALA A 513 -23.19 32.12 -13.32
N LEU A 514 -22.81 31.68 -14.53
CA LEU A 514 -21.70 30.77 -14.75
C LEU A 514 -20.36 31.49 -14.50
N ILE A 515 -19.54 30.93 -13.60
CA ILE A 515 -18.17 31.38 -13.31
C ILE A 515 -17.15 30.64 -14.17
N ALA A 516 -17.28 29.33 -14.30
CA ALA A 516 -16.33 28.50 -15.03
C ALA A 516 -16.98 27.24 -15.61
N VAL A 517 -16.41 26.74 -16.70
CA VAL A 517 -16.75 25.46 -17.31
C VAL A 517 -15.46 24.66 -17.55
N ILE A 518 -15.47 23.39 -17.15
CA ILE A 518 -14.40 22.43 -17.39
C ILE A 518 -15.00 21.21 -18.11
N PRO A 519 -14.41 20.71 -19.20
CA PRO A 519 -13.37 21.36 -20.00
C PRO A 519 -13.83 22.73 -20.49
N ALA A 520 -12.90 23.68 -20.58
CA ALA A 520 -13.20 25.01 -21.13
C ALA A 520 -13.70 24.92 -22.58
N ASP A 521 -14.46 25.92 -23.03
CA ASP A 521 -14.87 25.99 -24.43
C ASP A 521 -13.66 26.01 -25.37
N ALA A 522 -13.77 25.26 -26.46
CA ALA A 522 -12.70 24.92 -27.40
C ALA A 522 -11.46 24.24 -26.79
N SER A 523 -11.54 23.66 -25.58
CA SER A 523 -10.44 22.87 -25.00
C SER A 523 -10.05 21.69 -25.90
N ASN A 524 -8.75 21.36 -25.93
CA ASN A 524 -8.20 20.22 -26.66
C ASN A 524 -7.48 19.20 -25.76
N THR A 525 -7.63 19.34 -24.44
CA THR A 525 -6.96 18.49 -23.43
C THR A 525 -7.92 17.58 -22.67
N ALA A 526 -9.21 17.59 -23.01
CA ALA A 526 -10.22 16.80 -22.31
C ALA A 526 -9.89 15.31 -22.37
N THR A 527 -10.00 14.60 -21.25
CA THR A 527 -9.80 13.16 -21.20
C THR A 527 -10.98 12.43 -21.86
N ILE A 528 -10.79 11.16 -22.23
CA ILE A 528 -11.88 10.33 -22.82
C ILE A 528 -12.88 9.80 -21.77
N ASN A 529 -12.47 9.80 -20.50
CA ASN A 529 -13.32 9.58 -19.33
C ASN A 529 -13.14 10.79 -18.42
N GLY A 530 -14.23 11.39 -17.95
CA GLY A 530 -14.16 12.59 -17.15
C GLY A 530 -15.54 13.17 -16.86
N SER A 531 -15.59 14.47 -16.61
CA SER A 531 -16.84 15.18 -16.33
C SER A 531 -16.82 16.57 -16.96
N ILE A 532 -17.99 17.06 -17.37
CA ILE A 532 -18.20 18.49 -17.57
C ILE A 532 -18.61 19.11 -16.23
N VAL A 533 -17.83 20.06 -15.69
CA VAL A 533 -18.11 20.75 -14.43
C VAL A 533 -18.46 22.21 -14.74
N LEU A 534 -19.68 22.59 -14.39
CA LEU A 534 -20.14 23.99 -14.41
C LEU A 534 -20.05 24.55 -13.01
N THR A 535 -19.37 25.68 -12.82
CA THR A 535 -19.28 26.38 -11.53
C THR A 535 -20.07 27.67 -11.61
N PHE A 536 -20.92 27.94 -10.62
CA PHE A 536 -21.79 29.11 -10.55
C PHE A 536 -21.40 30.04 -9.39
N ASN A 537 -21.85 31.29 -9.45
CA ASN A 537 -21.75 32.27 -8.35
C ASN A 537 -22.49 31.82 -7.08
N GLU A 538 -23.52 31.01 -7.26
CA GLU A 538 -24.44 30.56 -6.22
C GLU A 538 -24.80 29.08 -6.36
N ARG A 539 -25.68 28.62 -5.47
CA ARG A 539 -26.09 27.23 -5.44
C ARG A 539 -27.16 26.93 -6.48
N VAL A 540 -26.97 25.82 -7.18
CA VAL A 540 -27.85 25.37 -8.25
C VAL A 540 -28.41 23.98 -7.99
N LYS A 541 -29.53 23.67 -8.64
CA LYS A 541 -30.22 22.38 -8.63
C LYS A 541 -30.74 22.05 -10.03
N SER A 542 -31.15 20.80 -10.24
CA SER A 542 -31.80 20.41 -11.48
C SER A 542 -33.12 21.15 -11.69
N GLY A 543 -33.34 21.66 -12.90
CA GLY A 543 -34.59 22.26 -13.33
C GLY A 543 -35.32 21.40 -14.37
N SER A 544 -36.03 22.04 -15.29
CA SER A 544 -36.74 21.39 -16.40
C SER A 544 -35.86 21.35 -17.64
N GLY A 545 -35.34 20.17 -18.00
CA GLY A 545 -34.60 19.98 -19.25
C GLY A 545 -33.49 18.95 -19.15
N ASN A 546 -33.02 18.49 -20.30
CA ASN A 546 -32.02 17.45 -20.42
C ASN A 546 -30.70 18.03 -20.92
N SER A 547 -29.62 17.79 -20.20
CA SER A 547 -28.27 18.18 -20.62
C SER A 547 -27.68 17.09 -21.51
N MET A 548 -27.15 17.46 -22.67
CA MET A 548 -26.78 16.55 -23.74
C MET A 548 -25.31 16.71 -24.14
N LEU A 549 -24.57 15.62 -24.30
CA LEU A 549 -23.27 15.57 -24.95
C LEU A 549 -23.42 14.93 -26.33
N GLY A 550 -23.52 15.74 -27.37
CA GLY A 550 -23.98 15.28 -28.68
C GLY A 550 -25.40 14.69 -28.58
N ALA A 551 -25.54 13.40 -28.88
CA ALA A 551 -26.80 12.67 -28.76
C ALA A 551 -27.00 11.98 -27.39
N SER A 552 -26.01 12.03 -26.50
CA SER A 552 -26.04 11.33 -25.22
C SER A 552 -26.61 12.20 -24.10
N LEU A 553 -27.60 11.71 -23.37
CA LEU A 553 -28.11 12.34 -22.14
C LEU A 553 -27.09 12.17 -21.02
N LEU A 554 -26.72 13.27 -20.35
CA LEU A 554 -25.89 13.24 -19.15
C LEU A 554 -26.72 13.63 -17.92
N THR A 555 -26.63 12.84 -16.85
CA THR A 555 -27.25 13.14 -15.56
C THR A 555 -26.31 14.03 -14.74
N GLY A 556 -26.79 15.21 -14.35
CA GLY A 556 -26.03 16.14 -13.52
C GLY A 556 -26.02 15.75 -12.04
N VAL A 557 -24.86 15.90 -11.40
CA VAL A 557 -24.66 15.85 -9.95
C VAL A 557 -24.47 17.29 -9.47
N TYR A 558 -25.30 17.74 -8.53
CA TYR A 558 -25.33 19.12 -8.07
C TYR A 558 -24.72 19.25 -6.68
N GLY A 559 -23.70 20.09 -6.56
CA GLY A 559 -23.05 20.42 -5.30
C GLY A 559 -23.54 21.74 -4.71
N THR A 560 -22.68 22.42 -3.94
CA THR A 560 -22.99 23.71 -3.34
C THR A 560 -22.88 24.85 -4.35
N LYS A 561 -21.98 24.76 -5.34
CA LYS A 561 -21.89 25.74 -6.45
C LYS A 561 -21.61 25.11 -7.80
N THR A 562 -21.56 23.78 -7.88
CA THR A 562 -21.26 23.10 -9.13
C THR A 562 -22.42 22.23 -9.64
N ALA A 563 -22.48 22.08 -10.97
CA ALA A 563 -23.22 21.03 -11.65
C ALA A 563 -22.24 20.20 -12.49
N THR A 564 -22.09 18.94 -12.15
CA THR A 564 -21.09 18.01 -12.71
C THR A 564 -21.79 16.94 -13.55
N PHE A 565 -21.36 16.77 -14.80
CA PHE A 565 -21.92 15.84 -15.78
C PHE A 565 -20.86 14.83 -16.21
N PRO A 566 -20.81 13.63 -15.60
CA PRO A 566 -19.84 12.60 -15.95
C PRO A 566 -20.03 12.07 -17.38
N TYR A 567 -18.94 11.71 -18.03
CA TYR A 567 -18.92 11.06 -19.34
C TYR A 567 -17.78 10.02 -19.39
N GLU A 568 -17.95 8.98 -20.21
CA GLU A 568 -16.98 7.90 -20.34
C GLU A 568 -16.86 7.42 -21.78
N LYS A 569 -15.72 6.80 -22.11
CA LYS A 569 -15.46 6.08 -23.36
C LYS A 569 -15.64 6.93 -24.62
N LEU A 570 -15.31 8.22 -24.55
CA LEU A 570 -15.24 9.06 -25.73
C LEU A 570 -14.08 8.61 -26.65
N ALA A 571 -14.19 8.88 -27.95
CA ALA A 571 -13.10 8.64 -28.88
C ALA A 571 -12.00 9.67 -28.67
N TYR A 572 -10.73 9.27 -28.80
CA TYR A 572 -9.59 10.20 -28.78
C TYR A 572 -9.65 11.19 -29.95
N ASN A 573 -9.04 12.37 -29.78
CA ASN A 573 -8.89 13.38 -30.83
C ASN A 573 -10.22 13.78 -31.54
N THR A 574 -11.34 13.73 -30.83
CA THR A 574 -12.70 13.90 -31.38
C THR A 574 -13.40 15.08 -30.74
N ASN A 575 -14.09 15.89 -31.54
CA ASN A 575 -14.86 17.03 -31.06
C ASN A 575 -16.22 16.57 -30.50
N TYR A 576 -16.59 17.12 -29.36
CA TYR A 576 -17.87 16.92 -28.70
C TYR A 576 -18.48 18.27 -28.34
N THR A 577 -19.81 18.35 -28.40
CA THR A 577 -20.58 19.55 -28.00
C THR A 577 -21.52 19.17 -26.88
N PHE A 578 -21.36 19.82 -25.73
CA PHE A 578 -22.25 19.72 -24.59
C PHE A 578 -23.25 20.88 -24.60
N THR A 579 -24.53 20.59 -24.39
CA THR A 579 -25.62 21.56 -24.39
C THR A 579 -26.49 21.41 -23.15
N VAL A 580 -26.70 22.52 -22.47
CA VAL A 580 -27.65 22.69 -21.36
C VAL A 580 -28.75 23.64 -21.87
N PRO A 581 -30.00 23.19 -22.04
CA PRO A 581 -31.07 24.09 -22.44
C PRO A 581 -31.46 25.04 -21.31
N ALA A 582 -32.07 26.17 -21.65
CA ALA A 582 -32.59 27.12 -20.67
C ALA A 582 -33.52 26.43 -19.67
N GLY A 583 -33.32 26.69 -18.38
CA GLY A 583 -34.11 26.12 -17.29
C GLY A 583 -33.76 24.68 -16.91
N ALA A 584 -32.85 23.98 -17.60
CA ALA A 584 -32.37 22.66 -17.17
C ALA A 584 -31.60 22.71 -15.85
N ILE A 585 -31.05 23.88 -15.53
CA ILE A 585 -30.44 24.22 -14.24
C ILE A 585 -31.22 25.43 -13.70
N THR A 586 -31.51 25.41 -12.40
CA THR A 586 -32.10 26.55 -11.67
C THR A 586 -31.25 26.83 -10.45
N ASP A 587 -31.28 28.05 -9.93
CA ASP A 587 -30.81 28.29 -8.57
C ASP A 587 -31.75 27.64 -7.52
N MET A 588 -31.45 27.83 -6.25
CA MET A 588 -32.29 27.30 -5.19
C MET A 588 -33.65 28.02 -5.06
N SER A 589 -33.77 29.28 -5.50
CA SER A 589 -35.01 30.07 -5.56
C SER A 589 -35.91 29.73 -6.76
N GLY A 590 -35.39 28.99 -7.74
CA GLY A 590 -36.09 28.55 -8.94
C GLY A 590 -35.86 29.42 -10.18
N ASN A 591 -34.95 30.41 -10.15
CA ASN A 591 -34.69 31.21 -11.35
C ASN A 591 -33.91 30.35 -12.37
N PRO A 592 -34.34 30.33 -13.66
CA PRO A 592 -33.76 29.45 -14.66
C PRO A 592 -32.43 29.96 -15.20
N TYR A 593 -31.41 29.10 -15.22
CA TYR A 593 -30.18 29.35 -15.96
C TYR A 593 -30.50 29.49 -17.46
N PRO A 594 -30.00 30.53 -18.17
CA PRO A 594 -30.32 30.76 -19.58
C PRO A 594 -29.89 29.63 -20.55
N GLY A 595 -29.04 28.70 -20.10
CA GLY A 595 -28.51 27.61 -20.89
C GLY A 595 -27.04 27.83 -21.29
N LEU A 596 -26.44 26.80 -21.86
CA LEU A 596 -25.03 26.78 -22.27
C LEU A 596 -24.85 25.84 -23.45
N THR A 597 -24.00 26.22 -24.40
CA THR A 597 -23.39 25.29 -25.36
C THR A 597 -21.89 25.45 -25.28
N VAL A 598 -21.18 24.35 -25.03
CA VAL A 598 -19.71 24.31 -24.96
C VAL A 598 -19.21 23.18 -25.84
N SER A 599 -18.16 23.42 -26.62
CA SER A 599 -17.52 22.38 -27.43
C SER A 599 -16.11 22.13 -26.95
N PHE A 600 -15.70 20.86 -26.86
CA PHE A 600 -14.34 20.49 -26.50
C PHE A 600 -13.88 19.31 -27.36
N LYS A 601 -12.57 19.15 -27.46
CA LYS A 601 -11.93 18.05 -28.16
C LYS A 601 -11.22 17.17 -27.15
N THR A 602 -11.47 15.87 -27.21
CA THR A 602 -10.70 14.91 -26.43
C THR A 602 -9.24 14.94 -26.87
N ALA A 603 -8.34 14.78 -25.91
CA ALA A 603 -6.90 14.76 -26.15
C ALA A 603 -6.55 13.70 -27.21
N GLN A 604 -5.48 13.96 -27.96
CA GLN A 604 -4.90 12.92 -28.80
C GLN A 604 -4.33 11.83 -27.87
N ARG A 605 -4.52 10.56 -28.25
CA ARG A 605 -3.80 9.49 -27.59
C ARG A 605 -2.30 9.78 -27.69
N ILE A 606 -1.60 9.78 -26.55
CA ILE A 606 -0.15 9.92 -26.55
C ILE A 606 0.41 8.68 -27.23
N GLU A 607 0.84 8.84 -28.47
CA GLU A 607 1.59 7.82 -29.18
C GLU A 607 3.05 7.87 -28.70
N PRO A 608 3.71 6.72 -28.49
CA PRO A 608 5.12 6.70 -28.10
C PRO A 608 5.97 7.51 -29.08
N VAL A 609 6.85 8.38 -28.56
CA VAL A 609 7.77 9.15 -29.40
C VAL A 609 8.74 8.20 -30.10
N LYS A 610 8.81 8.26 -31.43
CA LYS A 610 9.77 7.50 -32.23
C LYS A 610 11.20 7.93 -31.86
N LYS A 611 11.94 7.09 -31.13
CA LYS A 611 13.32 7.33 -30.72
C LYS A 611 14.31 6.69 -31.71
N VAL A 612 15.49 7.29 -31.86
CA VAL A 612 16.65 6.60 -32.44
C VAL A 612 17.10 5.52 -31.44
N PHE A 613 17.42 4.33 -31.91
CA PHE A 613 17.86 3.22 -31.07
C PHE A 613 19.22 3.55 -30.41
N ASP A 614 19.37 3.21 -29.14
CA ASP A 614 20.62 3.43 -28.38
C ASP A 614 21.67 2.35 -28.68
N ALA A 615 21.25 1.18 -29.17
CA ALA A 615 22.11 0.11 -29.66
C ALA A 615 21.42 -0.74 -30.73
N VAL A 616 22.19 -1.31 -31.65
CA VAL A 616 21.74 -2.24 -32.69
C VAL A 616 22.44 -3.60 -32.53
N VAL A 617 21.66 -4.67 -32.54
CA VAL A 617 22.14 -6.05 -32.48
C VAL A 617 21.94 -6.71 -33.85
N ALA A 618 22.98 -7.35 -34.38
CA ALA A 618 22.91 -8.12 -35.62
C ALA A 618 23.93 -9.28 -35.62
N THR A 619 23.47 -10.50 -35.85
CA THR A 619 24.33 -11.70 -35.87
C THR A 619 25.37 -11.70 -36.99
N ASP A 620 25.13 -10.94 -38.07
CA ASP A 620 26.03 -10.79 -39.22
C ASP A 620 27.13 -9.74 -39.00
N GLY A 621 27.17 -9.10 -37.83
CA GLY A 621 28.15 -8.05 -37.48
C GLY A 621 27.81 -6.66 -38.04
N SER A 622 26.64 -6.47 -38.66
CA SER A 622 26.19 -5.18 -39.19
C SER A 622 25.56 -4.23 -38.15
N GLY A 623 25.71 -4.55 -36.86
CA GLY A 623 25.24 -3.77 -35.71
C GLY A 623 26.36 -3.50 -34.71
N ASP A 624 26.04 -2.84 -33.61
CA ASP A 624 26.99 -2.52 -32.53
C ASP A 624 27.38 -3.77 -31.72
N TYR A 625 26.47 -4.75 -31.64
CA TYR A 625 26.66 -6.03 -30.94
C TYR A 625 26.20 -7.21 -31.80
N THR A 626 26.79 -8.38 -31.59
CA THR A 626 26.38 -9.64 -32.25
C THR A 626 25.43 -10.48 -31.40
N SER A 627 25.21 -10.12 -30.13
CA SER A 627 24.29 -10.80 -29.23
C SER A 627 23.45 -9.83 -28.39
N VAL A 628 22.25 -10.25 -28.03
CA VAL A 628 21.33 -9.48 -27.17
C VAL A 628 21.89 -9.38 -25.75
N ILE A 629 22.53 -10.44 -25.24
CA ILE A 629 23.23 -10.45 -23.95
C ILE A 629 24.25 -9.32 -23.87
N ALA A 630 25.13 -9.18 -24.87
CA ALA A 630 26.16 -8.15 -24.88
C ALA A 630 25.58 -6.73 -24.88
N ALA A 631 24.49 -6.50 -25.64
CA ALA A 631 23.81 -5.21 -25.68
C ALA A 631 23.14 -4.88 -24.34
N ILE A 632 22.49 -5.85 -23.69
CA ILE A 632 21.93 -5.67 -22.33
C ILE A 632 23.06 -5.40 -21.33
N SER A 633 24.17 -6.14 -21.37
CA SER A 633 25.32 -5.94 -20.49
C SER A 633 25.98 -4.57 -20.67
N ALA A 634 25.99 -4.01 -21.88
CA ALA A 634 26.55 -2.69 -22.16
C ALA A 634 25.65 -1.51 -21.77
N ALA A 635 24.33 -1.73 -21.64
CA ALA A 635 23.40 -0.69 -21.25
C ALA A 635 23.78 -0.06 -19.89
N PRO A 636 23.70 1.27 -19.71
CA PRO A 636 23.98 1.91 -18.42
C PRO A 636 23.03 1.41 -17.32
N SER A 637 23.53 1.28 -16.09
CA SER A 637 22.72 0.91 -14.92
C SER A 637 21.92 2.10 -14.36
N ASN A 638 20.86 1.81 -13.61
CA ASN A 638 20.04 2.75 -12.83
C ASN A 638 19.49 3.94 -13.64
N ARG A 639 19.13 3.69 -14.90
CA ARG A 639 18.54 4.72 -15.75
C ARG A 639 17.17 5.16 -15.22
N GLN A 640 16.79 6.38 -15.59
CA GLN A 640 15.46 6.94 -15.34
C GLN A 640 14.68 7.13 -16.67
N LEU A 641 15.26 6.68 -17.78
CA LEU A 641 14.73 6.84 -19.14
C LEU A 641 15.06 5.61 -19.99
N PRO A 642 14.22 5.27 -21.00
CA PRO A 642 14.42 4.14 -21.90
C PRO A 642 15.81 4.04 -22.54
N TRP A 643 16.42 2.85 -22.43
CA TRP A 643 17.53 2.36 -23.25
C TRP A 643 16.98 1.37 -24.27
N VAL A 644 16.93 1.78 -25.53
CA VAL A 644 16.23 1.09 -26.61
C VAL A 644 17.22 0.33 -27.48
N ILE A 645 17.13 -1.00 -27.45
CA ILE A 645 17.99 -1.91 -28.21
C ILE A 645 17.18 -2.45 -29.40
N PHE A 646 17.65 -2.17 -30.62
CA PHE A 646 17.07 -2.73 -31.84
C PHE A 646 17.74 -4.05 -32.19
N ILE A 647 16.94 -5.07 -32.49
CA ILE A 647 17.43 -6.41 -32.78
C ILE A 647 17.06 -6.76 -34.22
N LYS A 648 18.06 -6.88 -35.10
CA LYS A 648 17.84 -7.31 -36.48
C LYS A 648 17.43 -8.78 -36.54
N ASN A 649 16.74 -9.15 -37.62
CA ASN A 649 16.34 -10.52 -37.89
C ASN A 649 17.53 -11.49 -37.73
N GLY A 650 17.30 -12.60 -37.05
CA GLY A 650 18.33 -13.54 -36.65
C GLY A 650 17.88 -14.45 -35.50
N ILE A 651 18.71 -15.45 -35.20
CA ILE A 651 18.53 -16.36 -34.06
C ILE A 651 19.60 -16.05 -33.02
N TYR A 652 19.17 -15.75 -31.80
CA TYR A 652 20.00 -15.37 -30.68
C TYR A 652 19.86 -16.42 -29.57
N THR A 653 20.90 -17.22 -29.36
CA THR A 653 20.85 -18.41 -28.49
C THR A 653 21.49 -18.13 -27.13
N GLY A 654 20.86 -18.62 -26.06
CA GLY A 654 21.38 -18.67 -24.69
C GLY A 654 20.43 -18.05 -23.67
N HIS A 655 20.80 -18.13 -22.40
CA HIS A 655 20.09 -17.49 -21.30
C HIS A 655 20.32 -15.98 -21.30
N HIS A 656 19.22 -15.21 -21.31
CA HIS A 656 19.26 -13.74 -21.29
C HIS A 656 18.69 -13.20 -19.99
N GLU A 657 19.38 -12.25 -19.38
CA GLU A 657 18.93 -11.62 -18.13
C GLU A 657 19.02 -10.10 -18.22
N ILE A 658 17.92 -9.42 -17.87
CA ILE A 658 17.89 -8.00 -17.53
C ILE A 658 17.97 -7.89 -15.99
N PRO A 659 19.14 -7.54 -15.43
CA PRO A 659 19.32 -7.52 -13.98
C PRO A 659 18.56 -6.37 -13.35
N GLN A 660 18.24 -6.49 -12.05
CA GLN A 660 17.48 -5.48 -11.30
C GLN A 660 18.06 -4.06 -11.42
N THR A 661 19.38 -3.94 -11.55
CA THR A 661 20.11 -2.66 -11.71
C THR A 661 19.94 -1.99 -13.06
N LYS A 662 19.21 -2.57 -14.01
CA LYS A 662 18.98 -2.02 -15.36
C LYS A 662 17.49 -1.80 -15.65
N PRO A 663 16.86 -0.82 -14.98
CA PRO A 663 15.50 -0.43 -15.31
C PRO A 663 15.45 0.24 -16.68
N PHE A 664 14.26 0.31 -17.29
CA PHE A 664 14.05 0.97 -18.57
C PHE A 664 14.76 0.33 -19.78
N ILE A 665 15.04 -0.98 -19.76
CA ILE A 665 15.52 -1.70 -20.95
C ILE A 665 14.35 -1.98 -21.89
N HIS A 666 14.45 -1.49 -23.13
CA HIS A 666 13.46 -1.72 -24.17
C HIS A 666 14.10 -2.54 -25.29
N LEU A 667 13.55 -3.74 -25.59
CA LEU A 667 14.01 -4.59 -26.68
C LEU A 667 13.01 -4.52 -27.84
N ILE A 668 13.47 -4.09 -29.02
CA ILE A 668 12.62 -3.90 -30.20
C ILE A 668 13.17 -4.73 -31.35
N GLY A 669 12.46 -5.80 -31.73
CA GLY A 669 12.83 -6.61 -32.88
C GLY A 669 12.44 -5.96 -34.20
N GLN A 670 13.24 -6.24 -35.24
CA GLN A 670 12.98 -5.80 -36.61
C GLN A 670 11.68 -6.38 -37.16
N SER A 671 11.33 -7.61 -36.78
CA SER A 671 10.05 -8.25 -37.08
C SER A 671 9.77 -9.37 -36.11
N ARG A 672 8.50 -9.59 -35.75
CA ARG A 672 8.11 -10.64 -34.80
C ARG A 672 8.66 -11.99 -35.20
N ASP A 673 8.41 -12.42 -36.44
CA ASP A 673 8.73 -13.77 -36.87
C ASP A 673 10.19 -13.92 -37.37
N GLY A 674 10.90 -12.80 -37.57
CA GLY A 674 12.30 -12.80 -38.04
C GLY A 674 13.34 -12.72 -36.93
N VAL A 675 12.97 -12.35 -35.70
CA VAL A 675 13.86 -12.29 -34.53
C VAL A 675 13.47 -13.37 -33.54
N ILE A 676 14.37 -14.32 -33.29
CA ILE A 676 14.13 -15.44 -32.35
C ILE A 676 15.21 -15.42 -31.26
N ILE A 677 14.81 -15.11 -30.03
CA ILE A 677 15.65 -15.31 -28.85
C ILE A 677 15.28 -16.67 -28.25
N LYS A 678 16.25 -17.56 -28.11
CA LYS A 678 15.97 -18.94 -27.67
C LYS A 678 17.00 -19.56 -26.74
N ASP A 679 16.52 -20.47 -25.90
CA ASP A 679 17.35 -21.43 -25.16
C ASP A 679 16.62 -22.77 -25.08
N ASN A 680 17.21 -23.79 -24.46
CA ASN A 680 16.61 -25.13 -24.35
C ASN A 680 16.70 -25.76 -22.95
N LEU A 681 16.90 -24.93 -21.92
CA LEU A 681 17.03 -25.38 -20.53
C LEU A 681 15.67 -25.78 -19.94
N THR A 682 15.69 -26.75 -19.03
CA THR A 682 14.50 -27.31 -18.35
C THR A 682 14.66 -27.22 -16.82
N ALA A 683 13.65 -27.69 -16.08
CA ALA A 683 13.70 -27.84 -14.62
C ALA A 683 14.96 -28.53 -14.08
N ASP A 684 15.58 -29.39 -14.88
CA ASP A 684 16.81 -30.12 -14.50
C ASP A 684 18.05 -29.20 -14.46
N ASN A 685 17.95 -27.99 -15.02
CA ASN A 685 19.05 -27.01 -15.06
C ASN A 685 19.05 -26.02 -13.89
N GLY A 686 18.15 -26.17 -12.91
CA GLY A 686 18.18 -25.41 -11.65
C GLY A 686 17.00 -24.45 -11.46
N ALA A 687 17.22 -23.38 -10.68
CA ALA A 687 16.18 -22.42 -10.36
C ALA A 687 15.67 -21.67 -11.61
N VAL A 688 14.39 -21.30 -11.65
CA VAL A 688 13.76 -20.64 -12.81
C VAL A 688 14.58 -19.44 -13.32
N ALA A 689 15.14 -18.66 -12.39
CA ALA A 689 15.96 -17.48 -12.67
C ALA A 689 17.25 -17.76 -13.47
N VAL A 690 17.73 -19.00 -13.52
CA VAL A 690 18.94 -19.38 -14.29
C VAL A 690 18.64 -20.27 -15.49
N ARG A 691 17.37 -20.69 -15.68
CA ARG A 691 16.95 -21.61 -16.75
C ARG A 691 15.91 -21.05 -17.73
N SER A 692 15.22 -19.97 -17.40
CA SER A 692 14.31 -19.32 -18.37
C SER A 692 15.12 -18.77 -19.55
N THR A 693 14.57 -18.83 -20.76
CA THR A 693 15.25 -18.23 -21.93
C THR A 693 15.51 -16.73 -21.74
N MET A 694 14.53 -16.00 -21.19
CA MET A 694 14.65 -14.59 -20.85
C MET A 694 14.16 -14.35 -19.40
N VAL A 695 14.97 -13.64 -18.61
CA VAL A 695 14.65 -13.21 -17.25
C VAL A 695 14.67 -11.69 -17.17
N VAL A 696 13.62 -11.10 -16.61
CA VAL A 696 13.49 -9.66 -16.38
C VAL A 696 13.35 -9.41 -14.87
N GLN A 697 14.45 -9.05 -14.22
CA GLN A 697 14.47 -8.72 -12.78
C GLN A 697 14.26 -7.23 -12.48
N SER A 698 14.15 -6.38 -13.51
CA SER A 698 14.06 -4.93 -13.37
C SER A 698 12.69 -4.36 -13.70
N THR A 699 12.48 -3.09 -13.35
CA THR A 699 11.22 -2.34 -13.56
C THR A 699 11.26 -1.51 -14.84
N ASP A 700 10.08 -1.10 -15.31
CA ASP A 700 9.89 -0.24 -16.50
C ASP A 700 10.47 -0.84 -17.80
N CYS A 701 10.48 -2.17 -17.93
CA CYS A 701 11.01 -2.87 -19.12
C CYS A 701 9.93 -3.08 -20.20
N TYR A 702 10.32 -3.03 -21.47
CA TYR A 702 9.39 -3.16 -22.60
C TYR A 702 9.92 -4.01 -23.76
N PHE A 703 9.12 -4.95 -24.27
CA PHE A 703 9.46 -5.82 -25.40
C PHE A 703 8.51 -5.65 -26.59
N GLU A 704 9.03 -5.58 -27.82
CA GLU A 704 8.19 -5.48 -29.03
C GLU A 704 8.77 -6.22 -30.23
N ASN A 705 7.91 -6.92 -30.99
CA ASN A 705 8.20 -7.50 -32.31
C ASN A 705 9.32 -8.58 -32.34
N PHE A 706 9.27 -9.60 -31.47
CA PHE A 706 10.14 -10.79 -31.60
C PHE A 706 9.53 -12.04 -30.95
N ILE A 707 10.20 -13.18 -31.11
CA ILE A 707 9.87 -14.45 -30.44
C ILE A 707 10.81 -14.70 -29.27
N ILE A 708 10.25 -15.15 -28.13
CA ILE A 708 10.99 -15.78 -27.03
C ILE A 708 10.60 -17.25 -27.00
N GLU A 709 11.56 -18.13 -27.22
CA GLU A 709 11.35 -19.56 -27.35
C GLU A 709 12.17 -20.33 -26.33
N ASN A 710 11.51 -21.21 -25.57
CA ASN A 710 12.21 -22.35 -25.01
C ASN A 710 12.07 -23.54 -25.98
N SER A 711 13.14 -23.88 -26.69
CA SER A 711 13.13 -24.88 -27.75
C SER A 711 12.84 -26.28 -27.22
N HIS A 712 13.14 -26.57 -25.94
CA HIS A 712 12.80 -27.87 -25.37
C HIS A 712 11.28 -28.06 -25.34
N GLY A 713 10.57 -27.14 -24.69
CA GLY A 713 9.11 -27.21 -24.64
C GLY A 713 8.48 -27.08 -26.03
N TYR A 714 8.90 -26.10 -26.82
CA TYR A 714 8.32 -25.85 -28.14
C TYR A 714 8.46 -27.02 -29.12
N LEU A 715 9.62 -27.70 -29.14
CA LEU A 715 9.87 -28.80 -30.07
C LEU A 715 9.40 -30.16 -29.53
N GLN A 716 9.57 -30.41 -28.23
CA GLN A 716 9.27 -31.74 -27.66
C GLN A 716 7.79 -31.88 -27.28
N GLN A 717 7.09 -30.77 -27.02
CA GLN A 717 5.66 -30.78 -26.66
C GLN A 717 5.35 -31.75 -25.49
N THR A 718 6.29 -31.84 -24.54
CA THR A 718 6.19 -32.63 -23.31
C THR A 718 6.86 -31.88 -22.16
N GLY A 719 6.51 -32.22 -20.93
CA GLY A 719 7.27 -31.80 -19.75
C GLY A 719 8.69 -32.40 -19.76
N PRO A 720 9.60 -31.92 -18.90
CA PRO A 720 9.35 -31.09 -17.70
C PRO A 720 9.22 -29.57 -18.00
N MET A 721 9.09 -28.75 -16.95
CA MET A 721 8.97 -27.29 -17.02
C MET A 721 10.10 -26.65 -17.84
N ALA A 722 9.74 -25.71 -18.73
CA ALA A 722 10.66 -25.10 -19.68
C ALA A 722 10.23 -23.66 -19.98
N GLU A 723 10.62 -22.69 -19.16
CA GLU A 723 10.13 -21.32 -19.24
C GLU A 723 10.76 -20.57 -20.43
N ALA A 724 9.92 -19.87 -21.20
CA ALA A 724 10.39 -18.93 -22.21
C ALA A 724 10.69 -17.56 -21.56
N LEU A 725 9.77 -17.06 -20.73
CA LEU A 725 9.91 -15.75 -20.08
C LEU A 725 9.65 -15.86 -18.57
N TYR A 726 10.49 -15.19 -17.79
CA TYR A 726 10.26 -14.94 -16.38
C TYR A 726 10.42 -13.44 -16.09
N THR A 727 9.38 -12.81 -15.54
CA THR A 727 9.37 -11.39 -15.12
C THR A 727 9.19 -11.30 -13.61
N ASN A 728 10.04 -10.54 -12.91
CA ASN A 728 10.08 -10.48 -11.45
C ASN A 728 10.20 -9.04 -10.90
N ASN A 729 9.42 -8.10 -11.45
CA ASN A 729 9.32 -6.71 -10.97
C ASN A 729 8.10 -5.98 -11.56
N ASP A 730 7.83 -4.75 -11.12
CA ASP A 730 6.68 -3.93 -11.56
C ASP A 730 6.91 -3.25 -12.92
N LYS A 731 5.81 -2.87 -13.60
CA LYS A 731 5.78 -2.09 -14.85
C LYS A 731 6.47 -2.76 -16.05
N PHE A 732 6.23 -4.06 -16.26
CA PHE A 732 6.64 -4.74 -17.49
C PHE A 732 5.56 -4.63 -18.57
N ALA A 733 5.95 -4.40 -19.82
CA ALA A 733 5.01 -4.47 -20.94
C ALA A 733 5.59 -5.18 -22.16
N MET A 734 4.73 -5.83 -22.93
CA MET A 734 5.12 -6.37 -24.23
C MET A 734 4.04 -6.23 -25.30
N LYS A 735 4.46 -6.04 -26.54
CA LYS A 735 3.56 -5.83 -27.68
C LYS A 735 3.98 -6.66 -28.89
N ASN A 736 3.04 -7.38 -29.48
CA ASN A 736 3.30 -8.21 -30.66
C ASN A 736 4.52 -9.15 -30.47
N VAL A 737 4.62 -9.75 -29.29
CA VAL A 737 5.63 -10.76 -28.95
C VAL A 737 5.02 -12.15 -29.06
N TYR A 738 5.82 -13.15 -29.42
CA TYR A 738 5.39 -14.55 -29.37
C TYR A 738 6.21 -15.32 -28.33
N LEU A 739 5.57 -15.69 -27.23
CA LEU A 739 6.13 -16.62 -26.25
C LEU A 739 5.75 -18.04 -26.62
N ARG A 740 6.73 -18.93 -26.75
CA ARG A 740 6.45 -20.34 -27.10
C ARG A 740 7.29 -21.33 -26.30
N SER A 741 6.60 -22.26 -25.67
CA SER A 741 7.15 -23.43 -25.00
C SER A 741 6.05 -24.50 -24.87
N PHE A 742 6.10 -25.33 -23.82
CA PHE A 742 5.08 -26.30 -23.46
C PHE A 742 4.62 -26.10 -22.02
N GLN A 743 5.31 -26.66 -21.03
CA GLN A 743 5.00 -26.45 -19.62
C GLN A 743 5.69 -25.19 -19.10
N ASP A 744 4.96 -24.37 -18.32
CA ASP A 744 5.46 -23.18 -17.62
C ASP A 744 6.00 -22.06 -18.56
N THR A 745 5.37 -21.85 -19.72
CA THR A 745 5.88 -20.92 -20.76
C THR A 745 6.19 -19.50 -20.24
N TYR A 746 5.33 -18.91 -19.41
CA TYR A 746 5.51 -17.57 -18.85
C TYR A 746 5.28 -17.54 -17.33
N LEU A 747 6.35 -17.23 -16.58
CA LEU A 747 6.27 -16.90 -15.16
C LEU A 747 6.14 -15.38 -14.96
N THR A 748 5.00 -14.95 -14.44
CA THR A 748 4.72 -13.58 -13.98
C THR A 748 5.36 -13.30 -12.61
N SER A 749 5.30 -12.06 -12.11
CA SER A 749 5.98 -11.70 -10.86
C SER A 749 5.49 -12.55 -9.68
N GLY A 750 6.44 -13.18 -8.99
CA GLY A 750 6.19 -13.85 -7.70
C GLY A 750 6.53 -12.96 -6.51
N ARG A 751 7.09 -11.77 -6.76
CA ARG A 751 7.59 -10.85 -5.73
C ARG A 751 6.46 -10.14 -4.99
N ASN A 752 5.56 -9.48 -5.71
CA ASN A 752 4.40 -8.81 -5.13
C ASN A 752 3.16 -9.00 -6.02
N MET A 753 1.99 -9.09 -5.38
CA MET A 753 0.70 -9.23 -6.07
C MET A 753 0.26 -7.97 -6.85
N THR A 754 0.96 -6.85 -6.61
CA THR A 754 0.68 -5.54 -7.20
C THR A 754 1.70 -5.15 -8.27
N ASP A 755 2.61 -6.05 -8.64
CA ASP A 755 3.53 -5.82 -9.75
C ASP A 755 2.73 -5.95 -11.06
N ARG A 756 2.66 -4.86 -11.83
CA ARG A 756 1.72 -4.67 -12.95
C ARG A 756 2.37 -4.97 -14.28
N HIS A 757 1.78 -5.86 -15.07
CA HIS A 757 2.22 -6.14 -16.44
C HIS A 757 1.10 -5.87 -17.46
N TYR A 758 1.47 -5.33 -18.63
CA TYR A 758 0.54 -5.10 -19.74
C TYR A 758 0.99 -5.79 -21.03
N ILE A 759 0.17 -6.69 -21.54
CA ILE A 759 0.46 -7.51 -22.71
C ILE A 759 -0.54 -7.13 -23.80
N LEU A 760 -0.04 -6.78 -24.99
CA LEU A 760 -0.86 -6.25 -26.08
C LEU A 760 -0.59 -6.94 -27.41
N GLY A 761 -1.62 -7.53 -28.02
CA GLY A 761 -1.54 -8.08 -29.38
C GLY A 761 -0.48 -9.17 -29.57
N SER A 762 -0.13 -9.88 -28.50
CA SER A 762 0.90 -10.91 -28.42
C SER A 762 0.30 -12.31 -28.55
N ARG A 763 1.16 -13.31 -28.73
CA ARG A 763 0.78 -14.73 -28.70
C ARG A 763 1.54 -15.44 -27.58
N ILE A 764 0.85 -16.23 -26.78
CA ILE A 764 1.46 -17.07 -25.76
C ILE A 764 1.00 -18.50 -25.99
N GLU A 765 1.95 -19.41 -26.11
CA GLU A 765 1.70 -20.80 -26.47
C GLU A 765 2.32 -21.77 -25.45
N GLY A 766 1.50 -22.70 -24.94
CA GLY A 766 1.94 -23.80 -24.10
C GLY A 766 0.82 -24.75 -23.69
N SER A 767 1.01 -25.51 -22.62
CA SER A 767 0.16 -26.61 -22.17
C SER A 767 -0.16 -26.51 -20.68
N VAL A 768 0.63 -27.15 -19.81
CA VAL A 768 0.44 -27.13 -18.35
C VAL A 768 0.99 -25.83 -17.79
N ASP A 769 0.19 -25.11 -16.99
CA ASP A 769 0.54 -23.87 -16.27
C ASP A 769 1.32 -22.85 -17.13
N PHE A 770 0.98 -22.78 -18.41
CA PHE A 770 1.80 -22.03 -19.38
C PHE A 770 1.82 -20.52 -19.15
N ILE A 771 0.93 -20.02 -18.29
CA ILE A 771 1.00 -18.69 -17.67
C ILE A 771 0.76 -18.89 -16.16
N TYR A 772 1.72 -18.55 -15.32
CA TYR A 772 1.62 -18.74 -13.87
C TYR A 772 2.36 -17.64 -13.07
N GLY A 773 2.21 -17.63 -11.74
CA GLY A 773 2.75 -16.61 -10.83
C GLY A 773 1.66 -15.80 -10.13
N SER A 774 2.06 -14.68 -9.51
CA SER A 774 1.17 -13.87 -8.64
C SER A 774 0.97 -12.42 -9.11
N GLY A 775 1.56 -12.02 -10.23
CA GLY A 775 1.55 -10.63 -10.70
C GLY A 775 0.18 -10.16 -11.22
N ASP A 776 -0.05 -8.84 -11.21
CA ASP A 776 -1.25 -8.20 -11.77
C ASP A 776 -1.07 -7.99 -13.28
N VAL A 777 -1.56 -8.94 -14.08
CA VAL A 777 -1.30 -8.97 -15.53
C VAL A 777 -2.58 -8.73 -16.33
N PHE A 778 -2.57 -7.72 -17.19
CA PHE A 778 -3.66 -7.44 -18.13
C PHE A 778 -3.25 -7.82 -19.56
N PHE A 779 -4.01 -8.76 -20.15
CA PHE A 779 -3.88 -9.23 -21.52
C PHE A 779 -4.91 -8.53 -22.42
N ASP A 780 -4.48 -7.81 -23.45
CA ASP A 780 -5.31 -7.01 -24.36
C ASP A 780 -5.08 -7.43 -25.81
N LYS A 781 -6.13 -7.98 -26.44
CA LYS A 781 -6.10 -8.49 -27.82
C LYS A 781 -5.02 -9.57 -28.07
N ASP A 782 -4.66 -10.32 -27.04
CA ASP A 782 -3.70 -11.41 -27.14
C ASP A 782 -4.33 -12.72 -27.63
N THR A 783 -3.50 -13.61 -28.18
CA THR A 783 -3.86 -14.98 -28.55
C THR A 783 -3.19 -15.97 -27.61
N LEU A 784 -3.99 -16.68 -26.80
CA LEU A 784 -3.51 -17.76 -25.93
C LEU A 784 -3.73 -19.10 -26.62
N THR A 785 -2.65 -19.85 -26.89
CA THR A 785 -2.68 -21.10 -27.65
C THR A 785 -2.35 -22.29 -26.75
N ILE A 786 -3.31 -23.21 -26.57
CA ILE A 786 -3.10 -24.45 -25.83
C ILE A 786 -2.63 -25.54 -26.81
N THR A 787 -1.48 -26.15 -26.55
CA THR A 787 -0.86 -27.15 -27.46
C THR A 787 -1.09 -28.61 -27.05
N ARG A 788 -1.73 -28.85 -25.91
CA ARG A 788 -2.03 -30.21 -25.44
C ARG A 788 -3.10 -30.87 -26.31
N ALA A 789 -2.86 -32.11 -26.72
CA ALA A 789 -3.89 -32.98 -27.29
C ALA A 789 -4.62 -33.76 -26.18
N GLY A 790 -5.94 -33.60 -26.06
CA GLY A 790 -6.81 -34.32 -25.11
C GLY A 790 -7.26 -33.51 -23.89
N SER A 791 -8.43 -33.85 -23.34
CA SER A 791 -8.98 -33.27 -22.09
C SER A 791 -8.38 -33.94 -20.85
N TYR A 792 -8.30 -33.18 -19.75
CA TYR A 792 -7.82 -33.62 -18.43
C TYR A 792 -8.60 -34.80 -17.86
#